data_AF-A0A485L1P5-F1
#
_entry.id   AF-A0A485L1P5-F1
#
_cell.length_a   1.000
_cell.length_b   1.000
_cell.length_c   1.000
_cell.angle_alpha   90.00
_cell.angle_beta   90.00
_cell.angle_gamma   90.00
#
_symmetry.space_group_name_H-M   'P 1'
#
loop_
_entity.id
_entity.type
_entity.pdbx_description
1 polymer ?
#
loop_
_entity_poly.entity_id
_entity_poly.type
_entity_poly.pdbx_seq_one_letter_code
_entity_poly.pdbx_strand_id
1 'polypeptide(L)'
;MNSSLEEALVSLREIVGPSKPDDELRALLRKVNGDIEAAAEHYFADESKDSPQAPPAKVDAVAASPTTPPPPPNALEKTSLTSLKELLGDDVLESDMRALLTRAHDDVSAAVDMYFADKAKALIEAFEQPPVAIAAPHSTTATPENGRLHLNEEYEVDITDGHMKWTIGNVLGRVVVQDVIVGGAAYHANIQKADVLIGCAGNIIKDGNVGPIVTRLSKEEISVPIRLRFRRADHTHSTATVTPVDTSIEPATPAERCGIHIFESALEAMRQTASDVEKYPSDLLLQYYLWSQGNVPLAMDQLFQPTALLPNFDGVVGHDWYSNDGTIKHGNPDWPLYDASFPAGPMGITVENIHERTIVVNVKDGTSASRANVSVDSWLVAINGECITHLTHREALHMIHNLARPLLLSFCVTPGPWLPALKDNMKTNIRLIQSANPNERHEHYISDDDRTSFKRFVRKLSWAIKSMPSCACVVLHGSIQDPAFDATGFTYTAEEPAPRCTARAAIQAMLQGLDTQADKGERHVIDLARGLIKVALWCIGLRQNGANSDVKTHSWWILHLVLDVFENGSVMEKNSTWDAIADGLKAIGTALPRDEFVRSFPPLIARLSLYSSPSSRIIPLAILPLAYPLVQGDIQVQFRGLFERLTMDDAPLVRRAAVYSLPALAEAMDASSMTWVLHSLEKLCGDHSDLVRLYAVQAIGALGSVVAPLDETAARLVRCQLLPLVNSFVSDADWQVRHETVQSIPRLLGVFGKDFSDVLVDHFVELAGDANMEVRIAAAKAAFPISAALSPSSTETVDPADTIVPLHPKVPLSILPSVFSLSKDPCASVRRAVAGSLGPAIALLGINQADVLEPMIQQLVNDKDSLVCQIVVEQLAGESASLPDDLEALLLSHIERLAKARPWRSRLLAIECIQKWSRAAVPPSLVVTVLTMTQDTVCQVRLGSMHALVRLSQVNGTDWFVSTGLAPVLGLLDQSFQLQLTGLEGLRLLADANAMPRAQLDLVVDRLVVAATQSKTTNIRAKALTILVAVAETDQVEKAKWELLRPTLDESFEREEDMEVMGQQEKLLQLVRR
;
A
#
# COMPACT_ATOMS: atom_id res chain seq x y z
N MET A 1 33.26 19.07 -50.18
CA MET A 1 32.62 19.58 -48.95
C MET A 1 31.47 18.70 -48.45
N ASN A 2 30.73 17.96 -49.29
CA ASN A 2 29.62 17.14 -48.78
C ASN A 2 30.01 15.79 -48.14
N SER A 3 31.22 15.24 -48.35
CA SER A 3 31.61 13.95 -47.74
C SER A 3 32.02 14.07 -46.27
N SER A 4 32.70 15.15 -45.86
CA SER A 4 33.13 15.30 -44.46
C SER A 4 31.99 15.71 -43.52
N LEU A 5 30.88 16.24 -44.06
CA LEU A 5 29.71 16.61 -43.25
C LEU A 5 28.86 15.40 -42.88
N GLU A 6 28.86 14.34 -43.70
CA GLU A 6 28.16 13.08 -43.41
C GLU A 6 28.92 12.24 -42.37
N GLU A 7 30.27 12.19 -42.42
CA GLU A 7 31.07 11.54 -41.36
C GLU A 7 30.94 12.27 -40.01
N ALA A 8 30.90 13.61 -40.04
CA ALA A 8 30.66 14.41 -38.83
C ALA A 8 29.24 14.21 -38.27
N LEU A 9 28.24 13.98 -39.13
CA LEU A 9 26.87 13.69 -38.71
C LEU A 9 26.78 12.36 -37.94
N VAL A 10 27.42 11.31 -38.46
CA VAL A 10 27.44 9.99 -37.81
C VAL A 10 28.10 10.10 -36.44
N SER A 11 29.23 10.78 -36.35
CA SER A 11 29.98 10.98 -35.10
C SER A 11 29.20 11.80 -34.08
N LEU A 12 28.51 12.87 -34.52
CA LEU A 12 27.65 13.66 -33.62
C LEU A 12 26.44 12.85 -33.13
N ARG A 13 25.93 11.94 -33.95
CA ARG A 13 24.79 11.08 -33.57
C ARG A 13 25.15 10.01 -32.55
N GLU A 14 26.39 9.54 -32.54
CA GLU A 14 26.90 8.66 -31.48
C GLU A 14 26.96 9.38 -30.12
N ILE A 15 27.25 10.70 -30.12
CA ILE A 15 27.34 11.50 -28.90
C ILE A 15 25.96 11.94 -28.39
N VAL A 16 25.07 12.35 -29.30
CA VAL A 16 23.77 12.95 -28.96
C VAL A 16 22.64 11.91 -28.85
N GLY A 17 22.82 10.72 -29.42
CA GLY A 17 21.85 9.62 -29.38
C GLY A 17 20.86 9.61 -30.56
N PRO A 18 20.13 8.50 -30.76
CA PRO A 18 19.40 8.22 -32.02
C PRO A 18 18.07 8.96 -32.17
N SER A 19 17.62 9.71 -31.16
CA SER A 19 16.25 10.24 -31.08
C SER A 19 15.99 11.48 -31.94
N LYS A 20 17.03 12.15 -32.48
CA LYS A 20 16.89 13.43 -33.19
C LYS A 20 17.00 13.31 -34.74
N PRO A 21 16.22 14.11 -35.49
CA PRO A 21 16.23 14.10 -36.94
C PRO A 21 17.53 14.68 -37.51
N ASP A 22 18.06 14.05 -38.56
CA ASP A 22 19.38 14.37 -39.13
C ASP A 22 19.48 15.80 -39.67
N ASP A 23 18.37 16.42 -40.04
CA ASP A 23 18.37 17.78 -40.57
C ASP A 23 18.70 18.84 -39.50
N GLU A 24 18.33 18.60 -38.23
CA GLU A 24 18.69 19.46 -37.10
C GLU A 24 20.18 19.32 -36.75
N LEU A 25 20.69 18.09 -36.74
CA LEU A 25 22.11 17.81 -36.49
C LEU A 25 23.00 18.37 -37.62
N ARG A 26 22.57 18.27 -38.88
CA ARG A 26 23.24 18.93 -40.02
C ARG A 26 23.24 20.44 -39.88
N ALA A 27 22.17 21.05 -39.36
CA ALA A 27 22.10 22.49 -39.13
C ALA A 27 23.07 22.94 -38.03
N LEU A 28 23.17 22.19 -36.93
CA LEU A 28 24.15 22.41 -35.86
C LEU A 28 25.58 22.30 -36.39
N LEU A 29 25.90 21.22 -37.11
CA LEU A 29 27.23 21.02 -37.69
C LEU A 29 27.58 22.13 -38.69
N ARG A 30 26.65 22.62 -39.51
CA ARG A 30 26.92 23.76 -40.40
C ARG A 30 27.18 25.05 -39.62
N LYS A 31 26.52 25.24 -38.48
CA LYS A 31 26.67 26.45 -37.64
C LYS A 31 28.04 26.53 -36.98
N VAL A 32 28.61 25.39 -36.60
CA VAL A 32 29.97 25.28 -36.06
C VAL A 32 30.98 24.77 -37.10
N ASN A 33 30.62 24.85 -38.38
CA ASN A 33 31.48 24.54 -39.52
C ASN A 33 32.11 23.13 -39.53
N GLY A 34 31.38 22.14 -39.01
CA GLY A 34 31.74 20.71 -39.03
C GLY A 34 32.42 20.20 -37.75
N ASP A 35 32.60 21.04 -36.74
CA ASP A 35 33.19 20.66 -35.45
C ASP A 35 32.16 19.89 -34.58
N ILE A 36 32.49 18.65 -34.23
CA ILE A 36 31.58 17.73 -33.56
C ILE A 36 31.44 18.07 -32.07
N GLU A 37 32.54 18.44 -31.39
CA GLU A 37 32.52 18.77 -29.96
C GLU A 37 31.74 20.06 -29.72
N ALA A 38 32.00 21.09 -30.53
CA ALA A 38 31.26 22.35 -30.46
C ALA A 38 29.76 22.17 -30.81
N ALA A 39 29.42 21.24 -31.72
CA ALA A 39 28.03 20.94 -32.05
C ALA A 39 27.32 20.20 -30.90
N ALA A 40 28.00 19.27 -30.23
CA ALA A 40 27.47 18.56 -29.07
C ALA A 40 27.29 19.50 -27.86
N GLU A 41 28.26 20.36 -27.59
CA GLU A 41 28.14 21.40 -26.55
C GLU A 41 26.95 22.33 -26.82
N HIS A 42 26.77 22.78 -28.07
CA HIS A 42 25.61 23.58 -28.43
C HIS A 42 24.29 22.81 -28.29
N TYR A 43 24.27 21.52 -28.61
CA TYR A 43 23.09 20.67 -28.45
C TYR A 43 22.67 20.57 -26.97
N PHE A 44 23.61 20.19 -26.08
CA PHE A 44 23.31 20.05 -24.66
C PHE A 44 23.07 21.40 -23.96
N ALA A 45 23.68 22.47 -24.46
CA ALA A 45 23.43 23.83 -23.96
C ALA A 45 22.03 24.35 -24.34
N ASP A 46 21.47 23.98 -25.49
CA ASP A 46 20.10 24.37 -25.85
C ASP A 46 19.05 23.49 -25.15
N GLU A 47 19.32 22.21 -24.83
CA GLU A 47 18.44 21.41 -23.94
C GLU A 47 18.37 21.99 -22.51
N SER A 48 19.43 22.66 -22.05
CA SER A 48 19.45 23.31 -20.73
C SER A 48 18.61 24.60 -20.63
N LYS A 49 18.06 25.10 -21.75
CA LYS A 49 17.23 26.33 -21.79
C LYS A 49 15.73 26.11 -21.67
N ASP A 50 15.24 24.87 -21.79
CA ASP A 50 13.81 24.54 -21.61
C ASP A 50 13.42 24.22 -20.15
N SER A 51 14.31 24.52 -19.19
CA SER A 51 14.02 24.47 -17.76
C SER A 51 13.84 25.88 -17.17
N PRO A 52 12.76 26.20 -16.43
CA PRO A 52 12.56 27.56 -15.90
C PRO A 52 13.53 27.89 -14.76
N GLN A 53 14.29 28.98 -14.89
CA GLN A 53 15.19 29.54 -13.86
C GLN A 53 14.47 30.43 -12.84
N ALA A 54 14.94 30.38 -11.58
CA ALA A 54 14.74 31.39 -10.52
C ALA A 54 15.94 32.38 -10.44
N PRO A 55 15.79 33.60 -9.85
CA PRO A 55 16.64 34.78 -10.11
C PRO A 55 17.90 34.89 -9.20
N PRO A 56 18.81 35.86 -9.46
CA PRO A 56 20.25 35.67 -9.27
C PRO A 56 20.83 36.28 -7.97
N ALA A 57 21.89 35.66 -7.45
CA ALA A 57 22.77 36.27 -6.47
C ALA A 57 23.98 36.93 -7.16
N LYS A 58 24.23 38.18 -6.78
CA LYS A 58 25.32 39.03 -7.23
C LYS A 58 26.69 38.52 -6.78
N VAL A 59 27.64 38.80 -7.66
CA VAL A 59 29.09 38.68 -7.56
C VAL A 59 29.64 39.53 -6.41
N ASP A 60 30.51 38.96 -5.59
CA ASP A 60 31.61 39.70 -4.96
C ASP A 60 32.88 38.84 -4.92
N ALA A 61 33.99 39.50 -5.24
CA ALA A 61 35.31 38.96 -5.44
C ALA A 61 35.92 38.35 -4.17
N VAL A 62 36.52 37.16 -4.29
CA VAL A 62 37.36 36.59 -3.24
C VAL A 62 38.81 37.02 -3.46
N ALA A 63 39.23 37.95 -2.61
CA ALA A 63 40.61 38.23 -2.29
C ALA A 63 41.28 37.04 -1.58
N ALA A 64 42.61 36.97 -1.72
CA ALA A 64 43.52 35.97 -1.20
C ALA A 64 43.16 35.36 0.18
N SER A 65 43.15 34.03 0.26
CA SER A 65 43.19 33.27 1.51
C SER A 65 44.61 33.24 2.08
N PRO A 66 44.79 33.18 3.42
CA PRO A 66 46.10 33.04 4.03
C PRO A 66 46.66 31.64 3.79
N THR A 67 47.90 31.58 3.35
CA THR A 67 48.73 30.38 3.24
C THR A 67 48.99 29.78 4.61
N THR A 68 48.41 28.60 4.89
CA THR A 68 49.01 27.65 5.84
C THR A 68 50.32 27.13 5.27
N PRO A 69 51.42 27.09 6.03
CA PRO A 69 52.68 26.54 5.52
C PRO A 69 52.51 25.05 5.24
N PRO A 70 53.13 24.52 4.16
CA PRO A 70 53.12 23.09 3.89
C PRO A 70 53.78 22.34 5.07
N PRO A 71 53.29 21.14 5.42
CA PRO A 71 53.94 20.34 6.44
C PRO A 71 55.38 20.04 6.01
N PRO A 72 56.34 20.00 6.95
CA PRO A 72 57.74 19.72 6.61
C PRO A 72 57.83 18.37 5.86
N PRO A 73 58.76 18.21 4.90
CA PRO A 73 58.83 17.05 4.00
C PRO A 73 58.82 15.69 4.73
N ASN A 74 59.36 15.64 5.96
CA ASN A 74 59.37 14.43 6.79
C ASN A 74 58.00 14.00 7.36
N ALA A 75 56.95 14.81 7.26
CA ALA A 75 55.61 14.49 7.80
C ALA A 75 54.74 13.75 6.76
N LEU A 76 54.77 14.14 5.48
CA LEU A 76 54.13 13.42 4.39
C LEU A 76 54.72 12.01 4.23
N GLU A 77 56.05 11.90 4.25
CA GLU A 77 56.79 10.64 4.17
C GLU A 77 56.41 9.65 5.28
N LYS A 78 56.22 10.14 6.52
CA LYS A 78 55.77 9.30 7.65
C LYS A 78 54.33 8.81 7.50
N THR A 79 53.46 9.61 6.88
CA THR A 79 52.05 9.28 6.74
C THR A 79 51.87 8.24 5.63
N SER A 80 52.51 8.44 4.47
CA SER A 80 52.52 7.49 3.36
C SER A 80 53.19 6.16 3.73
N LEU A 81 54.27 6.21 4.52
CA LEU A 81 54.96 5.00 4.99
C LEU A 81 54.14 4.21 6.02
N THR A 82 53.37 4.89 6.87
CA THR A 82 52.44 4.24 7.80
C THR A 82 51.30 3.55 7.05
N SER A 83 50.69 4.25 6.08
CA SER A 83 49.64 3.68 5.23
C SER A 83 50.14 2.51 4.38
N LEU A 84 51.36 2.59 3.82
CA LEU A 84 51.94 1.50 3.04
C LEU A 84 52.25 0.28 3.92
N LYS A 85 52.70 0.50 5.16
CA LYS A 85 52.94 -0.57 6.13
C LYS A 85 51.65 -1.28 6.55
N GLU A 86 50.55 -0.55 6.73
CA GLU A 86 49.24 -1.15 6.99
C GLU A 86 48.76 -2.04 5.82
N LEU A 87 49.06 -1.65 4.58
CA LEU A 87 48.63 -2.38 3.37
C LEU A 87 49.50 -3.60 3.05
N LEU A 88 50.82 -3.51 3.24
CA LEU A 88 51.77 -4.59 2.89
C LEU A 88 52.05 -5.56 4.05
N GLY A 89 51.75 -5.16 5.29
CA GLY A 89 51.95 -5.96 6.50
C GLY A 89 53.37 -5.85 7.10
N ASP A 90 53.53 -6.36 8.33
CA ASP A 90 54.75 -6.20 9.13
C ASP A 90 55.99 -6.95 8.59
N ASP A 91 55.81 -7.84 7.61
CA ASP A 91 56.88 -8.69 7.07
C ASP A 91 57.79 -7.98 6.04
N VAL A 92 57.44 -6.75 5.62
CA VAL A 92 58.23 -5.94 4.68
C VAL A 92 59.12 -4.97 5.45
N LEU A 93 60.41 -4.93 5.12
CA LEU A 93 61.36 -4.02 5.78
C LEU A 93 61.05 -2.56 5.45
N GLU A 94 61.17 -1.68 6.44
CA GLU A 94 60.89 -0.25 6.31
C GLU A 94 61.79 0.44 5.27
N SER A 95 63.02 -0.06 5.07
CA SER A 95 63.93 0.39 4.01
C SER A 95 63.36 0.16 2.61
N ASP A 96 62.66 -0.96 2.42
CA ASP A 96 62.16 -1.39 1.11
C ASP A 96 60.87 -0.64 0.79
N MET A 97 60.03 -0.40 1.81
CA MET A 97 58.85 0.47 1.71
C MET A 97 59.22 1.92 1.35
N ARG A 98 60.31 2.46 1.94
CA ARG A 98 60.83 3.78 1.54
C ARG A 98 61.30 3.80 0.09
N ALA A 99 62.00 2.76 -0.35
CA ALA A 99 62.48 2.65 -1.72
C ALA A 99 61.32 2.55 -2.73
N LEU A 100 60.23 1.85 -2.38
CA LEU A 100 59.01 1.75 -3.18
C LEU A 100 58.26 3.07 -3.25
N LEU A 101 58.07 3.78 -2.13
CA LEU A 101 57.46 5.11 -2.13
C LEU A 101 58.29 6.12 -2.92
N THR A 102 59.62 6.03 -2.84
CA THR A 102 60.52 6.88 -3.64
C THR A 102 60.35 6.60 -5.14
N ARG A 103 60.25 5.33 -5.54
CA ARG A 103 59.99 4.93 -6.95
C ARG A 103 58.59 5.29 -7.43
N ALA A 104 57.62 5.32 -6.52
CA ALA A 104 56.22 5.65 -6.78
C ALA A 104 55.89 7.14 -6.56
N HIS A 105 56.88 7.99 -6.31
CA HIS A 105 56.69 9.42 -6.03
C HIS A 105 55.71 9.72 -4.88
N ASP A 106 55.83 8.99 -3.76
CA ASP A 106 54.98 9.06 -2.57
C ASP A 106 53.50 8.65 -2.77
N ASP A 107 53.15 8.07 -3.93
CA ASP A 107 51.83 7.44 -4.17
C ASP A 107 51.79 6.02 -3.57
N VAL A 108 50.97 5.86 -2.53
CA VAL A 108 50.80 4.60 -1.79
C VAL A 108 50.19 3.51 -2.68
N SER A 109 49.24 3.84 -3.56
CA SER A 109 48.59 2.84 -4.42
C SER A 109 49.56 2.31 -5.47
N ALA A 110 50.31 3.21 -6.11
CA ALA A 110 51.32 2.83 -7.10
C ALA A 110 52.47 2.03 -6.46
N ALA A 111 52.88 2.37 -5.22
CA ALA A 111 53.91 1.62 -4.49
C ALA A 111 53.48 0.18 -4.17
N VAL A 112 52.20 -0.04 -3.82
CA VAL A 112 51.64 -1.38 -3.62
C VAL A 112 51.70 -2.19 -4.92
N ASP A 113 51.25 -1.61 -6.04
CA ASP A 113 51.26 -2.30 -7.33
C ASP A 113 52.69 -2.66 -7.79
N MET A 114 53.66 -1.77 -7.60
CA MET A 114 55.07 -2.03 -7.89
C MET A 114 55.65 -3.16 -7.03
N TYR A 115 55.33 -3.22 -5.74
CA TYR A 115 55.82 -4.28 -4.84
C TYR A 115 55.39 -5.68 -5.30
N PHE A 116 54.13 -5.82 -5.69
CA PHE A 116 53.61 -7.10 -6.18
C PHE A 116 54.14 -7.47 -7.56
N ALA A 117 54.35 -6.49 -8.44
CA ALA A 117 54.96 -6.72 -9.75
C ALA A 117 56.43 -7.19 -9.63
N ASP A 118 57.21 -6.57 -8.73
CA ASP A 118 58.61 -6.96 -8.47
C ASP A 118 58.70 -8.38 -7.86
N LYS A 119 57.76 -8.75 -6.97
CA LYS A 119 57.64 -10.12 -6.42
C LYS A 119 57.26 -11.16 -7.47
N ALA A 120 56.35 -10.83 -8.39
CA ALA A 120 55.99 -11.71 -9.50
C ALA A 120 57.18 -11.95 -10.43
N LYS A 121 57.99 -10.92 -10.69
CA LYS A 121 59.22 -11.01 -11.48
C LYS A 121 60.30 -11.87 -10.81
N ALA A 122 60.49 -11.75 -9.51
CA ALA A 122 61.40 -12.61 -8.73
C ALA A 122 60.95 -14.09 -8.73
N LEU A 123 59.64 -14.35 -8.79
CA LEU A 123 59.08 -15.70 -8.94
C LEU A 123 59.39 -16.29 -10.32
N ILE A 124 59.32 -15.49 -11.39
CA ILE A 124 59.74 -15.91 -12.74
C ILE A 124 61.23 -16.25 -12.77
N GLU A 125 62.09 -15.41 -12.18
CA GLU A 125 63.54 -15.63 -12.12
C GLU A 125 63.93 -16.87 -11.27
N ALA A 126 63.12 -17.25 -10.28
CA ALA A 126 63.30 -18.47 -9.49
C ALA A 126 62.93 -19.76 -10.26
N PHE A 127 62.08 -19.67 -11.30
CA PHE A 127 61.71 -20.80 -12.16
C PHE A 127 62.77 -21.14 -13.23
N GLU A 128 63.76 -20.26 -13.48
CA GLU A 128 64.78 -20.44 -14.54
C GLU A 128 66.14 -21.02 -14.08
N GLN A 129 66.31 -21.46 -12.83
CA GLN A 129 67.55 -22.10 -12.36
C GLN A 129 67.58 -23.63 -12.56
N PRO A 130 68.72 -24.23 -12.99
CA PRO A 130 68.82 -25.67 -13.29
C PRO A 130 68.87 -26.54 -12.01
N PRO A 131 68.47 -27.82 -12.09
CA PRO A 131 68.16 -28.62 -10.91
C PRO A 131 69.42 -29.21 -10.25
N VAL A 132 69.53 -29.08 -8.92
CA VAL A 132 70.45 -29.90 -8.12
C VAL A 132 69.70 -31.17 -7.69
N ALA A 133 70.23 -32.31 -8.14
CA ALA A 133 69.65 -33.63 -7.98
C ALA A 133 69.86 -34.20 -6.56
N ILE A 134 68.80 -34.77 -5.97
CA ILE A 134 68.90 -35.94 -5.08
C ILE A 134 67.80 -36.96 -5.45
N ALA A 135 68.28 -38.16 -5.73
CA ALA A 135 67.69 -39.44 -6.11
C ALA A 135 66.20 -39.75 -5.80
N ALA A 136 65.50 -40.22 -6.84
CA ALA A 136 64.52 -41.32 -6.78
C ALA A 136 65.30 -42.66 -6.66
N PRO A 137 64.74 -43.83 -6.21
CA PRO A 137 63.61 -44.45 -6.91
C PRO A 137 62.73 -45.52 -6.19
N HIS A 138 61.67 -45.89 -6.91
CA HIS A 138 61.00 -47.21 -7.00
C HIS A 138 59.66 -47.46 -6.29
N SER A 139 58.88 -48.24 -7.05
CA SER A 139 57.44 -48.42 -7.09
C SER A 139 56.94 -49.66 -6.33
N THR A 140 55.63 -49.65 -6.07
CA THR A 140 54.62 -50.76 -6.11
C THR A 140 53.92 -51.17 -4.81
N THR A 141 52.59 -51.00 -4.87
CA THR A 141 51.47 -51.82 -4.36
C THR A 141 51.33 -52.09 -2.85
N ALA A 142 50.26 -51.56 -2.22
CA ALA A 142 49.32 -52.29 -1.34
C ALA A 142 48.18 -51.37 -0.82
N THR A 143 47.04 -52.00 -0.55
CA THR A 143 45.73 -51.55 -0.05
C THR A 143 45.71 -50.78 1.29
N PRO A 144 44.56 -50.16 1.68
CA PRO A 144 44.50 -49.02 2.60
C PRO A 144 44.41 -49.44 4.07
N GLU A 145 44.96 -48.61 4.96
CA GLU A 145 44.66 -48.63 6.39
C GLU A 145 44.20 -47.26 6.88
N ASN A 146 43.15 -47.33 7.71
CA ASN A 146 42.41 -46.27 8.38
C ASN A 146 43.21 -45.05 8.88
N GLY A 147 42.62 -43.86 8.72
CA GLY A 147 42.89 -42.75 9.64
C GLY A 147 42.47 -41.37 9.15
N ARG A 148 41.26 -40.93 9.54
CA ARG A 148 40.80 -39.51 9.65
C ARG A 148 40.87 -38.64 8.37
N LEU A 149 39.72 -38.41 7.74
CA LEU A 149 39.56 -37.30 6.78
C LEU A 149 39.42 -35.98 7.54
N HIS A 150 40.26 -35.01 7.18
CA HIS A 150 40.39 -33.70 7.80
C HIS A 150 39.30 -32.72 7.34
N LEU A 151 38.82 -31.87 8.27
CA LEU A 151 38.02 -30.67 8.00
C LEU A 151 38.86 -29.60 7.24
N ASN A 152 38.23 -28.87 6.31
CA ASN A 152 38.72 -27.68 5.60
C ASN A 152 40.00 -27.87 4.75
N GLU A 153 39.85 -28.29 3.50
CA GLU A 153 40.98 -28.34 2.55
C GLU A 153 41.38 -26.92 2.07
N GLU A 154 42.60 -26.51 2.39
CA GLU A 154 43.27 -25.37 1.78
C GLU A 154 44.10 -25.84 0.59
N TYR A 155 44.04 -25.10 -0.51
CA TYR A 155 44.79 -25.43 -1.72
C TYR A 155 45.39 -24.17 -2.35
N GLU A 156 46.53 -24.33 -3.01
CA GLU A 156 47.24 -23.25 -3.71
C GLU A 156 47.21 -23.51 -5.21
N VAL A 157 47.00 -22.46 -6.00
CA VAL A 157 47.04 -22.53 -7.45
C VAL A 157 47.93 -21.42 -7.99
N ASP A 158 48.85 -21.82 -8.87
CA ASP A 158 49.66 -20.89 -9.65
C ASP A 158 48.92 -20.59 -10.96
N ILE A 159 48.49 -19.34 -11.10
CA ILE A 159 47.80 -18.87 -12.31
C ILE A 159 48.82 -18.24 -13.24
N THR A 160 48.90 -18.76 -14.46
CA THR A 160 49.79 -18.28 -15.52
C THR A 160 49.06 -17.54 -16.64
N ASP A 161 47.73 -17.45 -16.56
CA ASP A 161 46.86 -16.75 -17.53
C ASP A 161 46.13 -15.58 -16.84
N GLY A 162 46.28 -14.37 -17.38
CA GLY A 162 45.82 -13.13 -16.77
C GLY A 162 44.29 -12.93 -16.80
N HIS A 163 43.55 -13.74 -17.56
CA HIS A 163 42.10 -13.64 -17.68
C HIS A 163 41.36 -14.61 -16.76
N MET A 164 41.12 -14.21 -15.52
CA MET A 164 40.54 -15.09 -14.50
C MET A 164 39.12 -15.58 -14.83
N LYS A 165 38.29 -14.75 -15.47
CA LYS A 165 36.88 -15.04 -15.82
C LYS A 165 36.07 -15.59 -14.63
N TRP A 166 36.07 -14.84 -13.54
CA TRP A 166 35.35 -15.11 -12.30
C TRP A 166 34.74 -13.82 -11.75
N THR A 167 33.88 -13.91 -10.74
CA THR A 167 33.45 -12.77 -9.93
C THR A 167 33.79 -13.05 -8.48
N ILE A 168 34.38 -12.06 -7.79
CA ILE A 168 34.77 -12.14 -6.39
C ILE A 168 34.21 -10.92 -5.66
N GLY A 169 33.88 -11.08 -4.38
CA GLY A 169 33.37 -9.99 -3.55
C GLY A 169 33.91 -10.02 -2.14
N ASN A 170 33.86 -8.86 -1.47
CA ASN A 170 34.17 -8.76 -0.04
C ASN A 170 32.92 -9.15 0.76
N VAL A 171 32.96 -10.29 1.44
CA VAL A 171 31.90 -10.78 2.32
C VAL A 171 32.48 -10.87 3.74
N LEU A 172 32.01 -9.98 4.63
CA LEU A 172 32.44 -9.93 6.03
C LEU A 172 33.97 -9.87 6.23
N GLY A 173 34.67 -9.04 5.43
CA GLY A 173 36.13 -8.89 5.52
C GLY A 173 36.95 -9.96 4.79
N ARG A 174 36.29 -10.86 4.05
CA ARG A 174 36.93 -11.95 3.32
C ARG A 174 36.66 -11.86 1.82
N VAL A 175 37.64 -12.26 1.01
CA VAL A 175 37.45 -12.36 -0.44
C VAL A 175 36.81 -13.71 -0.76
N VAL A 176 35.57 -13.69 -1.24
CA VAL A 176 34.80 -14.89 -1.57
C VAL A 176 34.48 -14.92 -3.05
N VAL A 177 34.70 -16.06 -3.69
CA VAL A 177 34.35 -16.29 -5.09
C VAL A 177 32.82 -16.38 -5.22
N GLN A 178 32.21 -15.48 -5.99
CA GLN A 178 30.76 -15.40 -6.16
C GLN A 178 30.27 -16.18 -7.39
N ASP A 179 31.08 -16.23 -8.44
CA ASP A 179 30.80 -17.00 -9.65
C ASP A 179 32.09 -17.31 -10.43
N VAL A 180 32.07 -18.37 -11.24
CA VAL A 180 33.20 -18.79 -12.08
C VAL A 180 32.69 -19.17 -13.46
N ILE A 181 33.20 -18.50 -14.50
CA ILE A 181 32.79 -18.76 -15.88
C ILE A 181 33.48 -20.04 -16.39
N VAL A 182 32.67 -20.99 -16.84
CA VAL A 182 33.13 -22.29 -17.37
C VAL A 182 34.07 -22.08 -18.57
N GLY A 183 35.25 -22.70 -18.54
CA GLY A 183 36.29 -22.57 -19.57
C GLY A 183 37.21 -21.34 -19.44
N GLY A 184 37.13 -20.60 -18.34
CA GLY A 184 38.07 -19.53 -17.98
C GLY A 184 39.25 -19.99 -17.12
N ALA A 185 40.24 -19.12 -16.90
CA ALA A 185 41.44 -19.48 -16.14
C ALA A 185 41.13 -19.94 -14.70
N ALA A 186 40.17 -19.29 -14.00
CA ALA A 186 39.73 -19.73 -12.68
C ALA A 186 39.04 -21.10 -12.69
N TYR A 187 38.26 -21.39 -13.75
CA TYR A 187 37.64 -22.71 -13.95
C TYR A 187 38.68 -23.80 -14.22
N HIS A 188 39.68 -23.53 -15.07
CA HIS A 188 40.79 -24.45 -15.34
C HIS A 188 41.69 -24.67 -14.11
N ALA A 189 41.76 -23.68 -13.22
CA ALA A 189 42.40 -23.74 -11.91
C ALA A 189 41.59 -24.48 -10.84
N ASN A 190 40.41 -25.01 -11.18
CA ASN A 190 39.49 -25.71 -10.27
C ASN A 190 39.00 -24.86 -9.08
N ILE A 191 38.90 -23.55 -9.28
CA ILE A 191 38.34 -22.62 -8.30
C ILE A 191 36.82 -22.68 -8.37
N GLN A 192 36.17 -22.79 -7.21
CA GLN A 192 34.73 -22.97 -7.11
C GLN A 192 34.04 -21.75 -6.48
N LYS A 193 32.74 -21.62 -6.77
CA LYS A 193 31.88 -20.67 -6.07
C LYS A 193 31.93 -20.94 -4.56
N ALA A 194 32.01 -19.85 -3.80
CA ALA A 194 32.21 -19.76 -2.35
C ALA A 194 33.59 -20.16 -1.82
N ASP A 195 34.56 -20.47 -2.67
CA ASP A 195 35.94 -20.58 -2.20
C ASP A 195 36.39 -19.24 -1.62
N VAL A 196 37.04 -19.30 -0.46
CA VAL A 196 37.52 -18.11 0.25
C VAL A 196 39.00 -17.94 -0.08
N LEU A 197 39.36 -16.85 -0.74
CA LEU A 197 40.76 -16.50 -0.98
C LEU A 197 41.37 -16.01 0.33
N ILE A 198 42.42 -16.69 0.76
CA ILE A 198 43.11 -16.43 2.04
C ILE A 198 44.54 -15.89 1.84
N GLY A 199 45.10 -16.02 0.63
CA GLY A 199 46.40 -15.45 0.30
C GLY A 199 46.58 -15.15 -1.18
N CYS A 200 47.32 -14.09 -1.50
CA CYS A 200 47.59 -13.64 -2.86
C CYS A 200 49.07 -13.24 -3.01
N ALA A 201 49.79 -13.85 -3.95
CA ALA A 201 51.22 -13.64 -4.20
C ALA A 201 52.11 -13.77 -2.93
N GLY A 202 51.74 -14.68 -2.03
CA GLY A 202 52.45 -14.92 -0.76
C GLY A 202 52.01 -14.03 0.41
N ASN A 203 51.12 -13.06 0.20
CA ASN A 203 50.59 -12.21 1.27
C ASN A 203 49.23 -12.71 1.77
N ILE A 204 49.06 -12.74 3.10
CA ILE A 204 47.81 -13.15 3.75
C ILE A 204 46.79 -12.01 3.67
N ILE A 205 45.54 -12.37 3.33
CA ILE A 205 44.43 -11.41 3.26
C ILE A 205 43.89 -11.16 4.68
N LYS A 206 43.78 -9.88 5.04
CA LYS A 206 43.29 -9.36 6.33
C LYS A 206 42.28 -8.23 6.07
N ASP A 207 41.46 -7.90 7.07
CA ASP A 207 40.41 -6.87 6.93
C ASP A 207 40.92 -5.51 6.42
N GLY A 208 42.16 -5.14 6.77
CA GLY A 208 42.79 -3.88 6.33
C GLY A 208 43.29 -3.85 4.88
N ASN A 209 43.53 -5.01 4.25
CA ASN A 209 44.05 -5.09 2.87
C ASN A 209 43.07 -5.74 1.87
N VAL A 210 41.89 -6.16 2.33
CA VAL A 210 40.90 -6.89 1.53
C VAL A 210 40.36 -6.06 0.36
N GLY A 211 40.07 -4.77 0.57
CA GLY A 211 39.49 -3.89 -0.44
C GLY A 211 40.38 -3.75 -1.69
N PRO A 212 41.63 -3.30 -1.54
CA PRO A 212 42.57 -3.18 -2.65
C PRO A 212 42.80 -4.50 -3.39
N ILE A 213 42.85 -5.64 -2.67
CA ILE A 213 43.04 -6.97 -3.27
C ILE A 213 41.82 -7.37 -4.10
N VAL A 214 40.60 -7.14 -3.63
CA VAL A 214 39.36 -7.38 -4.40
C VAL A 214 39.35 -6.53 -5.66
N THR A 215 39.59 -5.22 -5.54
CA THR A 215 39.60 -4.30 -6.69
C THR A 215 40.66 -4.67 -7.72
N ARG A 216 41.80 -5.23 -7.31
CA ARG A 216 42.82 -5.71 -8.24
C ARG A 216 42.42 -7.00 -8.94
N LEU A 217 41.94 -7.99 -8.17
CA LEU A 217 41.62 -9.31 -8.68
C LEU A 217 40.27 -9.38 -9.43
N SER A 218 39.45 -8.33 -9.34
CA SER A 218 38.22 -8.15 -10.11
C SER A 218 38.45 -7.53 -11.50
N LYS A 219 39.67 -7.08 -11.82
CA LYS A 219 40.00 -6.57 -13.17
C LYS A 219 40.08 -7.71 -14.18
N GLU A 220 39.69 -7.46 -15.44
CA GLU A 220 39.65 -8.48 -16.51
C GLU A 220 41.04 -9.01 -16.93
N GLU A 221 42.10 -8.24 -16.70
CA GLU A 221 43.49 -8.63 -16.92
C GLU A 221 44.33 -8.40 -15.65
N ILE A 222 44.97 -9.48 -15.18
CA ILE A 222 45.84 -9.48 -13.99
C ILE A 222 47.26 -9.89 -14.40
N SER A 223 48.28 -9.28 -13.80
CA SER A 223 49.67 -9.65 -14.00
C SER A 223 49.97 -11.06 -13.47
N VAL A 224 50.51 -11.92 -14.34
CA VAL A 224 50.84 -13.33 -14.08
C VAL A 224 52.35 -13.58 -14.29
N PRO A 225 52.95 -14.61 -13.65
CA PRO A 225 52.33 -15.64 -12.83
C PRO A 225 52.00 -15.14 -11.41
N ILE A 226 50.84 -15.55 -10.90
CA ILE A 226 50.38 -15.21 -9.55
C ILE A 226 49.95 -16.46 -8.79
N ARG A 227 50.46 -16.60 -7.55
CA ARG A 227 50.06 -17.68 -6.63
C ARG A 227 48.86 -17.24 -5.80
N LEU A 228 47.80 -18.03 -5.82
CA LEU A 228 46.59 -17.79 -5.04
C LEU A 228 46.35 -18.95 -4.09
N ARG A 229 45.99 -18.66 -2.83
CA ARG A 229 45.68 -19.67 -1.82
C ARG A 229 44.22 -19.55 -1.41
N PHE A 230 43.49 -20.65 -1.52
CA PHE A 230 42.07 -20.73 -1.21
C PHE A 230 41.81 -21.69 -0.06
N ARG A 231 40.69 -21.47 0.62
CA ARG A 231 40.05 -22.44 1.53
C ARG A 231 38.68 -22.78 0.97
N ARG A 232 38.41 -24.07 0.81
CA ARG A 232 37.12 -24.54 0.28
C ARG A 232 36.02 -24.39 1.32
N ALA A 233 34.89 -23.80 0.93
CA ALA A 233 33.69 -23.74 1.76
C ALA A 233 32.86 -25.02 1.57
N ASP A 234 32.39 -25.63 2.67
CA ASP A 234 31.57 -26.84 2.62
C ASP A 234 30.20 -26.53 1.98
N HIS A 235 30.05 -26.87 0.71
CA HIS A 235 28.78 -26.89 0.01
C HIS A 235 28.31 -28.33 -0.16
N THR A 236 27.72 -28.89 0.90
CA THR A 236 26.81 -30.03 0.74
C THR A 236 25.37 -29.55 0.88
N HIS A 237 24.72 -29.37 -0.27
CA HIS A 237 23.32 -29.75 -0.41
C HIS A 237 23.14 -31.13 0.22
N SER A 238 22.22 -31.23 1.17
CA SER A 238 21.85 -32.52 1.77
C SER A 238 21.25 -33.43 0.70
N THR A 239 22.11 -34.23 0.08
CA THR A 239 21.73 -35.47 -0.59
C THR A 239 22.39 -36.58 0.20
N ALA A 240 21.61 -37.18 1.09
CA ALA A 240 22.02 -38.31 1.90
C ALA A 240 22.49 -39.45 0.98
N THR A 241 23.78 -39.70 0.94
CA THR A 241 24.34 -40.97 0.49
C THR A 241 24.33 -41.91 1.70
N VAL A 242 23.39 -42.84 1.66
CA VAL A 242 23.29 -43.97 2.59
C VAL A 242 24.58 -44.78 2.48
N THR A 243 25.29 -44.93 3.60
CA THR A 243 26.22 -46.06 3.82
C THR A 243 25.56 -47.06 4.78
N PRO A 244 25.77 -48.36 4.58
CA PRO A 244 24.95 -49.39 5.19
C PRO A 244 25.25 -49.49 6.68
N VAL A 245 24.21 -49.33 7.50
CA VAL A 245 24.26 -49.70 8.91
C VAL A 245 24.20 -51.22 8.99
N ASP A 246 25.20 -51.78 9.68
CA ASP A 246 25.28 -53.17 10.07
C ASP A 246 24.00 -53.58 10.79
N THR A 247 23.36 -54.64 10.26
CA THR A 247 22.16 -55.24 10.80
C THR A 247 22.47 -56.00 12.10
N SER A 248 22.52 -55.29 13.21
CA SER A 248 22.09 -55.81 14.51
C SER A 248 22.08 -54.69 15.54
N ILE A 249 20.91 -54.48 16.16
CA ILE A 249 20.51 -53.39 17.08
C ILE A 249 19.82 -52.25 16.33
N GLU A 250 18.49 -52.26 16.34
CA GLU A 250 17.66 -51.13 15.93
C GLU A 250 18.04 -49.88 16.78
N PRO A 251 18.51 -48.79 16.18
CA PRO A 251 18.47 -47.49 16.84
C PRO A 251 17.09 -46.88 16.55
N ALA A 252 16.29 -46.66 17.59
CA ALA A 252 15.10 -45.85 17.51
C ALA A 252 15.43 -44.51 16.82
N THR A 253 14.70 -44.16 15.76
CA THR A 253 14.72 -42.83 15.14
C THR A 253 14.61 -41.76 16.23
N PRO A 254 15.51 -40.76 16.31
CA PRO A 254 15.37 -39.70 17.29
C PRO A 254 14.06 -38.96 16.99
N ALA A 255 13.11 -39.00 17.91
CA ALA A 255 11.83 -38.32 17.77
C ALA A 255 12.08 -36.83 17.50
N GLU A 256 11.56 -36.30 16.38
CA GLU A 256 11.57 -34.86 16.11
C GLU A 256 10.92 -34.15 17.30
N ARG A 257 11.70 -33.31 18.00
CA ARG A 257 11.20 -32.51 19.13
C ARG A 257 10.25 -31.44 18.57
N CYS A 258 9.03 -31.37 19.07
CA CYS A 258 8.04 -30.33 18.73
C CYS A 258 7.36 -29.80 20.00
N GLY A 259 6.85 -28.57 19.95
CA GLY A 259 6.08 -27.96 21.04
C GLY A 259 6.86 -26.99 21.94
N ILE A 260 6.16 -26.47 22.95
CA ILE A 260 6.57 -25.29 23.72
C ILE A 260 7.84 -25.49 24.55
N HIS A 261 8.16 -26.74 24.93
CA HIS A 261 9.38 -27.07 25.68
C HIS A 261 10.68 -26.71 24.94
N ILE A 262 10.62 -26.56 23.61
CA ILE A 262 11.75 -26.07 22.80
C ILE A 262 12.06 -24.62 23.18
N PHE A 263 11.04 -23.79 23.30
CA PHE A 263 11.18 -22.40 23.75
C PHE A 263 11.69 -22.33 25.19
N GLU A 264 11.10 -23.12 26.08
CA GLU A 264 11.46 -23.15 27.50
C GLU A 264 12.94 -23.50 27.70
N SER A 265 13.40 -24.59 27.08
CA SER A 265 14.79 -25.05 27.18
C SER A 265 15.77 -24.05 26.55
N ALA A 266 15.40 -23.43 25.42
CA ALA A 266 16.26 -22.50 24.71
C ALA A 266 16.41 -21.16 25.44
N LEU A 267 15.30 -20.59 25.91
CA LEU A 267 15.30 -19.33 26.65
C LEU A 267 15.99 -19.47 28.00
N GLU A 268 15.85 -20.62 28.67
CA GLU A 268 16.60 -20.91 29.90
C GLU A 268 18.10 -21.00 29.62
N ALA A 269 18.53 -21.66 28.54
CA ALA A 269 19.94 -21.69 28.14
C ALA A 269 20.49 -20.29 27.82
N MET A 270 19.71 -19.45 27.14
CA MET A 270 20.07 -18.05 26.87
C MET A 270 20.17 -17.24 28.17
N ARG A 271 19.22 -17.41 29.09
CA ARG A 271 19.18 -16.76 30.41
C ARG A 271 20.37 -17.13 31.28
N GLN A 272 20.81 -18.38 31.23
CA GLN A 272 22.01 -18.85 31.93
C GLN A 272 23.30 -18.26 31.36
N THR A 273 23.32 -18.01 30.05
CA THR A 273 24.47 -17.42 29.35
C THR A 273 24.51 -15.89 29.53
N ALA A 274 23.36 -15.23 29.51
CA ALA A 274 23.19 -13.80 29.78
C ALA A 274 23.02 -13.57 31.30
N SER A 275 24.12 -13.51 32.04
CA SER A 275 24.11 -13.43 33.51
C SER A 275 23.53 -12.14 34.10
N ASP A 276 23.46 -11.05 33.32
CA ASP A 276 22.94 -9.74 33.77
C ASP A 276 21.43 -9.61 33.46
N VAL A 277 20.61 -9.55 34.51
CA VAL A 277 19.13 -9.48 34.40
C VAL A 277 18.65 -8.10 33.99
N GLU A 278 19.32 -7.05 34.44
CA GLU A 278 18.94 -5.67 34.12
C GLU A 278 19.31 -5.32 32.68
N LYS A 279 20.45 -5.82 32.20
CA LYS A 279 20.91 -5.58 30.83
C LYS A 279 20.16 -6.42 29.79
N TYR A 280 19.72 -7.63 30.13
CA TYR A 280 19.09 -8.57 29.20
C TYR A 280 17.72 -9.06 29.75
N PRO A 281 16.64 -8.29 29.53
CA PRO A 281 15.30 -8.67 29.95
C PRO A 281 14.75 -9.85 29.11
N SER A 282 13.78 -10.58 29.66
CA SER A 282 13.23 -11.79 29.02
C SER A 282 12.61 -11.54 27.64
N ASP A 283 11.98 -10.39 27.42
CA ASP A 283 11.41 -10.02 26.12
C ASP A 283 12.49 -9.84 25.05
N LEU A 284 13.65 -9.29 25.43
CA LEU A 284 14.79 -9.13 24.53
C LEU A 284 15.38 -10.50 24.15
N LEU A 285 15.52 -11.41 25.12
CA LEU A 285 15.97 -12.78 24.84
C LEU A 285 15.01 -13.50 23.90
N LEU A 286 13.70 -13.39 24.14
CA LEU A 286 12.66 -13.93 23.26
C LEU A 286 12.78 -13.35 21.85
N GLN A 287 12.94 -12.05 21.72
CA GLN A 287 13.05 -11.37 20.43
C GLN A 287 14.23 -11.87 19.60
N TYR A 288 15.44 -11.94 20.18
CA TYR A 288 16.62 -12.48 19.49
C TYR A 288 16.50 -13.97 19.18
N TYR A 289 15.84 -14.74 20.04
CA TYR A 289 15.51 -16.14 19.77
C TYR A 289 14.56 -16.29 18.57
N LEU A 290 13.55 -15.43 18.47
CA LEU A 290 12.62 -15.41 17.34
C LEU A 290 13.33 -15.02 16.04
N TRP A 291 14.15 -13.97 16.05
CA TRP A 291 14.90 -13.49 14.88
C TRP A 291 15.89 -14.51 14.35
N SER A 292 16.54 -15.26 15.23
CA SER A 292 17.45 -16.34 14.88
C SER A 292 16.75 -17.65 14.48
N GLN A 293 15.42 -17.66 14.38
CA GLN A 293 14.61 -18.85 14.08
C GLN A 293 14.94 -20.03 15.01
N GLY A 294 15.15 -19.72 16.28
CA GLY A 294 15.44 -20.70 17.32
C GLY A 294 16.89 -21.17 17.41
N ASN A 295 17.82 -20.58 16.65
CA ASN A 295 19.24 -20.88 16.74
C ASN A 295 19.86 -20.13 17.94
N VAL A 296 19.93 -20.81 19.10
CA VAL A 296 20.45 -20.24 20.35
C VAL A 296 21.86 -19.63 20.21
N PRO A 297 22.87 -20.32 19.62
CA PRO A 297 24.18 -19.71 19.38
C PRO A 297 24.12 -18.41 18.59
N LEU A 298 23.35 -18.38 17.50
CA LEU A 298 23.18 -17.17 16.68
C LEU A 298 22.45 -16.07 17.46
N ALA A 299 21.42 -16.43 18.23
CA ALA A 299 20.70 -15.49 19.09
C ALA A 299 21.63 -14.82 20.11
N MET A 300 22.50 -15.62 20.75
CA MET A 300 23.46 -15.12 21.74
C MET A 300 24.55 -14.27 21.11
N ASP A 301 25.06 -14.67 19.94
CA ASP A 301 26.03 -13.88 19.19
C ASP A 301 25.44 -12.52 18.79
N GLN A 302 24.22 -12.50 18.25
CA GLN A 302 23.50 -11.27 17.91
C GLN A 302 23.13 -10.42 19.14
N LEU A 303 22.88 -11.06 20.30
CA LEU A 303 22.61 -10.35 21.56
C LEU A 303 23.86 -9.66 22.11
N PHE A 304 25.04 -10.30 21.99
CA PHE A 304 26.31 -9.76 22.49
C PHE A 304 27.02 -8.84 21.50
N GLN A 305 26.80 -9.06 20.20
CA GLN A 305 27.27 -8.25 19.10
C GLN A 305 26.06 -7.77 18.30
N PRO A 306 25.26 -6.84 18.86
CA PRO A 306 24.07 -6.35 18.18
C PRO A 306 24.47 -5.74 16.84
N THR A 307 24.05 -6.40 15.76
CA THR A 307 23.92 -5.74 14.46
C THR A 307 22.95 -4.58 14.65
N ALA A 308 23.26 -3.42 14.06
CA ALA A 308 22.36 -2.27 13.85
C ALA A 308 20.93 -2.51 14.34
N LEU A 309 20.71 -2.32 15.64
CA LEU A 309 19.41 -2.50 16.26
C LEU A 309 18.48 -1.43 15.73
N LEU A 310 17.35 -1.87 15.22
CA LEU A 310 16.21 -1.05 14.81
C LEU A 310 15.81 -0.09 15.95
N PRO A 311 15.16 1.05 15.63
CA PRO A 311 14.85 2.06 16.63
C PRO A 311 13.98 1.41 17.68
N ASN A 312 14.49 1.31 18.89
CA ASN A 312 13.67 0.96 20.02
C ASN A 312 13.21 2.27 20.65
N PHE A 313 11.90 2.45 20.77
CA PHE A 313 11.30 3.61 21.41
C PHE A 313 11.33 3.50 22.95
N ASP A 314 11.90 2.43 23.51
CA ASP A 314 12.09 2.25 24.95
C ASP A 314 13.18 3.17 25.54
N GLY A 315 12.91 3.74 26.72
CA GLY A 315 13.93 4.34 27.59
C GLY A 315 14.45 5.72 27.19
N VAL A 316 13.69 6.50 26.42
CA VAL A 316 14.06 7.88 26.08
C VAL A 316 13.81 8.79 27.30
N VAL A 317 14.83 9.56 27.69
CA VAL A 317 14.80 10.40 28.91
C VAL A 317 14.18 11.77 28.61
N GLY A 318 13.40 12.30 29.55
CA GLY A 318 12.93 13.70 29.57
C GLY A 318 11.50 13.95 29.09
N HIS A 319 10.74 12.91 28.73
CA HIS A 319 9.31 13.08 28.45
C HIS A 319 8.52 13.56 29.68
N ASP A 320 8.87 13.02 30.85
CA ASP A 320 8.30 13.35 32.17
C ASP A 320 8.44 14.83 32.53
N TRP A 321 9.28 15.57 31.80
CA TRP A 321 9.45 17.01 31.97
C TRP A 321 8.35 17.82 31.29
N TYR A 322 7.57 17.20 30.41
CA TYR A 322 6.38 17.82 29.86
C TYR A 322 5.24 17.77 30.87
N SER A 323 4.81 18.95 31.28
CA SER A 323 3.58 19.12 32.03
C SER A 323 2.45 19.52 31.09
N ASN A 324 1.24 19.02 31.35
CA ASN A 324 0.02 19.46 30.64
C ASN A 324 -0.27 20.97 30.79
N ASP A 325 0.42 21.67 31.71
CA ASP A 325 0.33 23.13 31.88
C ASP A 325 1.40 23.92 31.08
N GLY A 326 2.18 23.24 30.22
CA GLY A 326 3.21 23.84 29.38
C GLY A 326 4.51 24.20 30.11
N THR A 327 4.60 23.92 31.42
CA THR A 327 5.80 24.19 32.21
C THR A 327 6.78 23.02 32.18
N ILE A 328 8.07 23.32 32.30
CA ILE A 328 9.12 22.30 32.43
C ILE A 328 9.09 21.74 33.86
N LYS A 329 8.68 20.49 34.01
CA LYS A 329 8.76 19.76 35.30
C LYS A 329 10.12 19.10 35.46
N HIS A 330 11.11 19.89 35.83
CA HIS A 330 12.46 19.40 36.05
C HIS A 330 12.68 18.96 37.51
N GLY A 331 12.72 17.64 37.74
CA GLY A 331 12.93 17.06 39.07
C GLY A 331 14.34 16.51 39.33
N ASN A 332 15.15 16.31 38.28
CA ASN A 332 16.42 15.59 38.38
C ASN A 332 17.63 16.54 38.42
N PRO A 333 18.32 16.73 39.56
CA PRO A 333 19.46 17.64 39.66
C PRO A 333 20.66 17.28 38.78
N ASP A 334 20.72 16.06 38.22
CA ASP A 334 21.80 15.60 37.33
C ASP A 334 21.73 16.15 35.90
N TRP A 335 20.68 16.91 35.57
CA TRP A 335 20.40 17.43 34.23
C TRP A 335 20.28 18.96 34.24
N PRO A 336 21.38 19.73 34.36
CA PRO A 336 21.30 21.15 34.60
C PRO A 336 20.74 21.92 33.40
N LEU A 337 19.77 22.80 33.68
CA LEU A 337 19.14 23.70 32.73
C LEU A 337 19.86 25.05 32.66
N TYR A 338 19.97 25.63 31.48
CA TYR A 338 20.45 26.99 31.28
C TYR A 338 19.72 27.68 30.11
N ASP A 339 19.60 29.00 30.19
CA ASP A 339 18.95 29.81 29.17
C ASP A 339 19.95 30.56 28.30
N ALA A 340 19.65 30.67 27.01
CA ALA A 340 20.40 31.45 26.05
C ALA A 340 19.45 32.36 25.24
N SER A 341 19.72 33.67 25.27
CA SER A 341 18.93 34.66 24.54
C SER A 341 19.56 34.99 23.19
N PHE A 342 18.75 34.92 22.14
CA PHE A 342 19.15 35.15 20.75
C PHE A 342 18.45 36.36 20.16
N PRO A 343 19.19 37.45 19.85
CA PRO A 343 18.64 38.59 19.13
C PRO A 343 18.36 38.23 17.66
N ALA A 344 17.83 39.19 16.90
CA ALA A 344 17.63 39.03 15.46
C ALA A 344 18.95 38.71 14.73
N GLY A 345 18.88 37.82 13.74
CA GLY A 345 20.03 37.38 12.93
C GLY A 345 20.41 35.91 13.15
N PRO A 346 21.52 35.46 12.52
CA PRO A 346 21.95 34.07 12.60
C PRO A 346 22.41 33.72 14.02
N MET A 347 21.92 32.59 14.53
CA MET A 347 22.23 32.12 15.88
C MET A 347 23.64 31.56 16.00
N GLY A 348 24.12 30.85 14.97
CA GLY A 348 25.43 30.20 14.96
C GLY A 348 25.48 28.85 15.68
N ILE A 349 24.33 28.17 15.79
CA ILE A 349 24.20 26.82 16.33
C ILE A 349 23.93 25.86 15.18
N THR A 350 24.55 24.68 15.22
CA THR A 350 24.16 23.51 14.44
C THR A 350 23.55 22.48 15.37
N VAL A 351 22.38 21.97 15.00
CA VAL A 351 21.65 20.95 15.77
C VAL A 351 21.44 19.69 14.94
N GLU A 352 21.30 18.55 15.61
CA GLU A 352 21.04 17.24 15.03
C GLU A 352 19.76 16.64 15.64
N ASN A 353 19.05 15.85 14.84
CA ASN A 353 17.93 15.03 15.29
C ASN A 353 18.46 13.75 15.94
N ILE A 354 18.31 13.63 17.26
CA ILE A 354 18.68 12.42 18.00
C ILE A 354 17.43 11.85 18.67
N HIS A 355 16.78 10.84 18.08
CA HIS A 355 15.46 10.32 18.53
C HIS A 355 14.44 11.45 18.73
N GLU A 356 14.22 12.27 17.71
CA GLU A 356 13.35 13.46 17.74
C GLU A 356 13.77 14.54 18.76
N ARG A 357 14.96 14.44 19.35
CA ARG A 357 15.55 15.51 20.17
C ARG A 357 16.40 16.43 19.33
N THR A 358 16.29 17.72 19.61
CA THR A 358 17.11 18.77 19.00
C THR A 358 18.36 18.99 19.84
N ILE A 359 19.46 18.32 19.49
CA ILE A 359 20.72 18.35 20.23
C ILE A 359 21.72 19.26 19.54
N VAL A 360 22.41 20.11 20.30
CA VAL A 360 23.48 20.97 19.78
C VAL A 360 24.71 20.15 19.45
N VAL A 361 25.18 20.23 18.20
CA VAL A 361 26.39 19.52 17.74
C VAL A 361 27.57 20.47 17.56
N ASN A 362 27.31 21.72 17.16
CA ASN A 362 28.36 22.70 16.94
C ASN A 362 27.88 24.10 17.30
N VAL A 363 28.79 24.90 17.85
CA VAL A 363 28.59 26.31 18.16
C VAL A 363 29.71 27.10 17.49
N LYS A 364 29.34 27.95 16.54
CA LYS A 364 30.31 28.73 15.77
C LYS A 364 30.88 29.88 16.60
N ASP A 365 32.19 29.99 16.64
CA ASP A 365 32.88 31.09 17.34
C ASP A 365 32.45 32.47 16.85
N GLY A 366 32.37 33.42 17.79
CA GLY A 366 32.03 34.82 17.50
C GLY A 366 30.55 35.09 17.16
N THR A 367 29.69 34.06 17.21
CA THR A 367 28.24 34.20 16.95
C THR A 367 27.44 34.52 18.22
N SER A 368 26.14 34.75 18.07
CA SER A 368 25.23 34.97 19.21
C SER A 368 25.19 33.76 20.15
N ALA A 369 25.31 32.53 19.63
CA ALA A 369 25.36 31.31 20.44
C ALA A 369 26.61 31.21 21.30
N SER A 370 27.78 31.50 20.73
CA SER A 370 29.05 31.53 21.47
C SER A 370 29.01 32.60 22.57
N ARG A 371 28.46 33.78 22.28
CA ARG A 371 28.28 34.85 23.29
C ARG A 371 27.25 34.52 24.37
N ALA A 372 26.26 33.69 24.05
CA ALA A 372 25.27 33.19 25.00
C ALA A 372 25.73 31.93 25.75
N ASN A 373 27.00 31.51 25.58
CA ASN A 373 27.60 30.32 26.21
C ASN A 373 26.81 29.02 25.96
N VAL A 374 26.25 28.85 24.76
CA VAL A 374 25.62 27.57 24.40
C VAL A 374 26.67 26.47 24.37
N SER A 375 26.42 25.37 25.09
CA SER A 375 27.29 24.21 25.10
C SER A 375 26.91 23.22 23.99
N VAL A 376 27.91 22.56 23.42
CA VAL A 376 27.73 21.36 22.61
C VAL A 376 27.11 20.25 23.48
N ASP A 377 26.42 19.31 22.84
CA ASP A 377 25.73 18.16 23.44
C ASP A 377 24.55 18.55 24.36
N SER A 378 24.12 19.81 24.29
CA SER A 378 22.95 20.29 25.03
C SER A 378 21.66 20.03 24.26
N TRP A 379 20.63 19.57 24.96
CA TRP A 379 19.30 19.32 24.41
C TRP A 379 18.41 20.57 24.55
N LEU A 380 17.78 21.00 23.46
CA LEU A 380 16.77 22.06 23.51
C LEU A 380 15.46 21.54 24.12
N VAL A 381 15.04 22.12 25.24
CA VAL A 381 13.87 21.66 26.01
C VAL A 381 12.75 22.69 26.11
N ALA A 382 13.04 23.98 25.93
CA ALA A 382 12.00 25.00 25.87
C ALA A 382 12.37 26.19 24.97
N ILE A 383 11.32 26.87 24.48
CA ILE A 383 11.41 28.11 23.69
C ILE A 383 10.51 29.15 24.35
N ASN A 384 11.05 30.32 24.68
CA ASN A 384 10.34 31.41 25.35
C ASN A 384 9.60 30.99 26.64
N GLY A 385 10.15 30.01 27.36
CA GLY A 385 9.57 29.46 28.58
C GLY A 385 8.51 28.35 28.37
N GLU A 386 8.17 28.03 27.12
CA GLU A 386 7.25 26.95 26.78
C GLU A 386 8.01 25.64 26.55
N CYS A 387 7.61 24.57 27.24
CA CYS A 387 8.23 23.25 27.13
C CYS A 387 7.96 22.61 25.76
N ILE A 388 9.02 22.30 25.00
CA ILE A 388 8.92 21.74 23.64
C ILE A 388 9.28 20.25 23.55
N THR A 389 9.47 19.55 24.67
CA THR A 389 9.89 18.14 24.67
C THR A 389 8.85 17.18 24.08
N HIS A 390 7.61 17.64 23.95
CA HIS A 390 6.51 16.94 23.28
C HIS A 390 6.51 17.13 21.75
N LEU A 391 7.37 18.00 21.22
CA LEU A 391 7.48 18.28 19.79
C LEU A 391 8.55 17.40 19.13
N THR A 392 8.35 17.11 17.86
CA THR A 392 9.36 16.49 16.99
C THR A 392 10.51 17.46 16.72
N HIS A 393 11.64 16.94 16.24
CA HIS A 393 12.77 17.79 15.85
C HIS A 393 12.38 18.82 14.79
N ARG A 394 11.56 18.41 13.81
CA ARG A 394 11.09 19.28 12.72
C ARG A 394 10.21 20.41 13.25
N GLU A 395 9.28 20.11 14.15
CA GLU A 395 8.42 21.13 14.77
C GLU A 395 9.21 22.13 15.61
N ALA A 396 10.16 21.65 16.42
CA ALA A 396 11.02 22.51 17.22
C ALA A 396 11.80 23.51 16.33
N LEU A 397 12.35 23.03 15.21
CA LEU A 397 13.02 23.88 14.23
C LEU A 397 12.04 24.87 13.58
N HIS A 398 10.85 24.41 13.19
CA HIS A 398 9.83 25.27 12.60
C HIS A 398 9.44 26.41 13.55
N MET A 399 9.27 26.14 14.85
CA MET A 399 9.02 27.17 15.85
C MET A 399 10.17 28.18 15.95
N ILE A 400 11.42 27.69 15.98
CA ILE A 400 12.61 28.57 16.00
C ILE A 400 12.63 29.50 14.78
N HIS A 401 12.24 29.02 13.61
CA HIS A 401 12.23 29.81 12.37
C HIS A 401 11.15 30.89 12.35
N ASN A 402 9.97 30.62 12.93
CA ASN A 402 8.80 31.50 12.77
C ASN A 402 8.50 32.40 13.97
N LEU A 403 9.02 32.08 15.16
CA LEU A 403 8.83 32.91 16.35
C LEU A 403 9.62 34.23 16.28
N ALA A 404 8.96 35.30 16.75
CA ALA A 404 9.55 36.63 16.83
C ALA A 404 10.80 36.64 17.73
N ARG A 405 11.82 37.37 17.29
CA ARG A 405 13.08 37.56 18.04
C ARG A 405 12.94 38.75 19.01
N PRO A 406 13.62 38.76 20.17
CA PRO A 406 14.61 37.79 20.62
C PRO A 406 13.98 36.47 21.09
N LEU A 407 14.65 35.35 20.79
CA LEU A 407 14.27 34.03 21.33
C LEU A 407 15.01 33.77 22.62
N LEU A 408 14.31 33.28 23.63
CA LEU A 408 14.90 32.66 24.81
C LEU A 408 14.86 31.15 24.62
N LEU A 409 16.01 30.51 24.42
CA LEU A 409 16.10 29.06 24.31
C LEU A 409 16.62 28.47 25.61
N SER A 410 15.89 27.54 26.19
CA SER A 410 16.32 26.79 27.36
C SER A 410 16.89 25.45 26.93
N PHE A 411 18.11 25.20 27.36
CA PHE A 411 18.86 23.99 27.06
C PHE A 411 19.09 23.18 28.33
N CYS A 412 19.16 21.87 28.17
CA CYS A 412 19.62 20.96 29.19
C CYS A 412 20.98 20.38 28.81
N VAL A 413 21.97 20.48 29.69
CA VAL A 413 23.23 19.76 29.52
C VAL A 413 22.98 18.28 29.78
N THR A 414 23.28 17.44 28.81
CA THR A 414 23.09 15.99 28.95
C THR A 414 24.22 15.38 29.81
N PRO A 415 23.94 14.39 30.68
CA PRO A 415 24.99 13.71 31.44
C PRO A 415 26.02 13.04 30.52
N GLY A 416 27.29 13.07 30.92
CA GLY A 416 28.43 12.58 30.13
C GLY A 416 28.26 11.21 29.45
N PRO A 417 27.72 10.15 30.09
CA PRO A 417 27.52 8.85 29.44
C PRO A 417 26.23 8.76 28.63
N TRP A 418 25.27 9.66 28.81
CA TRP A 418 23.93 9.53 28.24
C TRP A 418 23.93 9.75 26.73
N LEU A 419 24.46 10.88 26.27
CA LEU A 419 24.42 11.21 24.85
C LEU A 419 25.28 10.25 24.01
N PRO A 420 26.48 9.82 24.43
CA PRO A 420 27.21 8.74 23.77
C PRO A 420 26.41 7.44 23.70
N ALA A 421 25.74 7.01 24.79
CA ALA A 421 24.91 5.80 24.77
C ALA A 421 23.71 5.93 23.83
N LEU A 422 23.04 7.08 23.81
CA LEU A 422 21.95 7.37 22.89
C LEU A 422 22.44 7.45 21.43
N LYS A 423 23.58 8.10 21.20
CA LYS A 423 24.26 8.16 19.90
C LYS A 423 24.74 6.80 19.46
N ASP A 424 25.14 5.90 20.35
CA ASP A 424 25.54 4.54 20.00
C ASP A 424 24.32 3.68 19.65
N ASN A 425 23.23 3.78 20.41
CA ASN A 425 21.90 3.25 20.03
C ASN A 425 21.45 3.83 18.67
N MET A 426 21.75 5.10 18.42
CA MET A 426 21.51 5.71 17.13
C MET A 426 22.51 5.37 16.04
N LYS A 427 23.78 5.10 16.28
CA LYS A 427 24.72 4.67 15.23
C LYS A 427 24.37 3.28 14.71
N THR A 428 23.74 2.47 15.56
CA THR A 428 23.00 1.28 15.15
C THR A 428 21.76 1.59 14.28
N ASN A 429 21.21 2.81 14.30
CA ASN A 429 20.01 3.25 13.55
C ASN A 429 20.23 4.26 12.39
N ILE A 430 21.26 5.12 12.45
CA ILE A 430 21.49 6.32 11.61
C ILE A 430 22.37 5.99 10.41
N ARG A 431 23.23 4.96 10.49
CA ARG A 431 23.95 4.49 9.30
C ARG A 431 23.01 4.00 8.18
N LEU A 432 21.70 3.86 8.46
CA LEU A 432 20.67 3.44 7.51
C LEU A 432 20.18 4.48 6.50
N ILE A 433 20.14 5.78 6.80
CA ILE A 433 19.25 6.72 6.06
C ILE A 433 20.00 7.80 5.25
N GLN A 434 21.26 8.13 5.56
CA GLN A 434 21.90 9.36 5.06
C GLN A 434 22.85 9.23 3.87
N SER A 435 22.87 8.11 3.14
CA SER A 435 23.66 8.01 1.91
C SER A 435 22.84 8.30 0.66
N ALA A 436 23.34 9.22 -0.17
CA ALA A 436 22.84 9.49 -1.52
C ALA A 436 23.12 8.33 -2.51
N ASN A 437 23.88 7.32 -2.07
CA ASN A 437 24.24 6.14 -2.85
C ASN A 437 23.22 5.01 -2.54
N PRO A 438 22.46 4.49 -3.52
CA PRO A 438 21.46 3.43 -3.29
C PRO A 438 22.03 2.16 -2.65
N ASN A 439 23.33 1.89 -2.85
CA ASN A 439 24.04 0.75 -2.30
C ASN A 439 24.47 0.91 -0.81
N GLU A 440 24.26 2.09 -0.22
CA GLU A 440 24.61 2.40 1.18
C GLU A 440 23.37 2.70 2.04
N ARG A 441 22.16 2.50 1.50
CA ARG A 441 20.93 2.45 2.30
C ARG A 441 20.97 1.16 3.11
N HIS A 442 21.14 1.26 4.42
CA HIS A 442 21.18 0.06 5.26
C HIS A 442 19.76 -0.41 5.65
N GLU A 443 18.77 -0.26 4.76
CA GLU A 443 17.45 -0.87 4.88
C GLU A 443 17.60 -2.38 5.18
N HIS A 444 16.64 -3.00 5.87
CA HIS A 444 16.61 -4.46 5.88
C HIS A 444 16.34 -4.94 4.47
N TYR A 445 17.41 -5.34 3.78
CA TYR A 445 17.35 -5.75 2.40
C TYR A 445 16.55 -7.04 2.29
N ILE A 446 15.45 -6.94 1.57
CA ILE A 446 14.60 -8.07 1.23
C ILE A 446 14.84 -8.38 -0.24
N SER A 447 15.21 -9.63 -0.51
CA SER A 447 15.39 -10.11 -1.88
C SER A 447 14.09 -9.97 -2.68
N ASP A 448 14.20 -9.73 -3.98
CA ASP A 448 13.01 -9.63 -4.84
C ASP A 448 12.22 -10.96 -4.88
N ASP A 449 12.88 -12.11 -4.71
CA ASP A 449 12.22 -13.41 -4.56
C ASP A 449 11.35 -13.45 -3.30
N ASP A 450 11.81 -12.89 -2.17
CA ASP A 450 11.03 -12.84 -0.93
C ASP A 450 9.89 -11.81 -0.97
N ARG A 451 9.98 -10.77 -1.82
CA ARG A 451 8.91 -9.78 -2.03
C ARG A 451 7.78 -10.30 -2.90
N THR A 452 8.15 -11.03 -3.95
CA THR A 452 7.21 -11.52 -4.99
C THR A 452 6.69 -12.93 -4.73
N SER A 453 7.33 -13.68 -3.83
CA SER A 453 6.88 -15.01 -3.39
C SER A 453 6.41 -15.01 -1.93
N PHE A 454 5.82 -16.12 -1.51
CA PHE A 454 5.43 -16.34 -0.10
C PHE A 454 6.51 -17.06 0.70
N LYS A 455 7.69 -17.31 0.13
CA LYS A 455 8.71 -18.19 0.73
C LYS A 455 9.20 -17.70 2.09
N ARG A 456 9.36 -16.39 2.29
CA ARG A 456 9.76 -15.85 3.59
C ARG A 456 8.72 -16.12 4.67
N PHE A 457 7.46 -15.80 4.39
CA PHE A 457 6.32 -16.11 5.26
C PHE A 457 6.22 -17.61 5.53
N VAL A 458 6.33 -18.45 4.50
CA VAL A 458 6.24 -19.91 4.58
C VAL A 458 7.37 -20.51 5.41
N ARG A 459 8.62 -20.09 5.20
CA ARG A 459 9.78 -20.54 6.00
C ARG A 459 9.56 -20.23 7.47
N LYS A 460 9.13 -18.99 7.76
CA LYS A 460 8.92 -18.52 9.13
C LYS A 460 7.76 -19.24 9.82
N LEU A 461 6.63 -19.38 9.13
CA LEU A 461 5.46 -20.06 9.65
C LEU A 461 5.71 -21.57 9.81
N SER A 462 6.43 -22.21 8.88
CA SER A 462 6.80 -23.62 9.00
C SER A 462 7.67 -23.88 10.23
N TRP A 463 8.56 -22.96 10.58
CA TRP A 463 9.33 -23.03 11.82
C TRP A 463 8.43 -22.78 13.04
N ALA A 464 7.60 -21.74 13.02
CA ALA A 464 6.68 -21.42 14.09
C ALA A 464 5.77 -22.60 14.49
N ILE A 465 5.21 -23.28 13.49
CA ILE A 465 4.31 -24.43 13.67
C ILE A 465 5.00 -25.62 14.38
N LYS A 466 6.32 -25.82 14.18
CA LYS A 466 7.08 -26.88 14.88
C LYS A 466 7.20 -26.57 16.36
N SER A 467 7.29 -25.30 16.71
CA SER A 467 7.47 -24.83 18.09
C SER A 467 6.15 -24.56 18.84
N MET A 468 5.04 -24.37 18.12
CA MET A 468 3.72 -24.20 18.71
C MET A 468 3.23 -25.50 19.40
N PRO A 469 2.56 -25.40 20.56
CA PRO A 469 1.90 -26.54 21.18
C PRO A 469 0.75 -27.05 20.29
N SER A 470 0.40 -28.34 20.44
CA SER A 470 -0.59 -28.99 19.56
C SER A 470 -1.97 -28.31 19.60
N CYS A 471 -2.39 -27.80 20.76
CA CYS A 471 -3.63 -27.04 20.91
C CYS A 471 -3.67 -25.78 20.02
N ALA A 472 -2.57 -25.02 19.92
CA ALA A 472 -2.47 -23.87 19.04
C ALA A 472 -2.55 -24.28 17.55
N CYS A 473 -1.93 -25.41 17.17
CA CYS A 473 -2.06 -25.95 15.81
C CYS A 473 -3.50 -26.38 15.49
N VAL A 474 -4.25 -26.93 16.46
CA VAL A 474 -5.67 -27.27 16.28
C VAL A 474 -6.51 -26.02 16.09
N VAL A 475 -6.30 -24.97 16.89
CA VAL A 475 -7.00 -23.68 16.75
C VAL A 475 -6.72 -23.07 15.36
N LEU A 476 -5.45 -23.08 14.92
CA LEU A 476 -5.06 -22.59 13.60
C LEU A 476 -5.74 -23.37 12.48
N HIS A 477 -5.65 -24.71 12.51
CA HIS A 477 -6.22 -25.57 11.48
C HIS A 477 -7.75 -25.47 11.42
N GLY A 478 -8.44 -25.46 12.56
CA GLY A 478 -9.89 -25.27 12.63
C GLY A 478 -10.33 -23.93 12.05
N SER A 479 -9.58 -22.86 12.33
CA SER A 479 -9.86 -21.52 11.80
C SER A 479 -9.64 -21.39 10.30
N ILE A 480 -8.74 -22.19 9.71
CA ILE A 480 -8.53 -22.24 8.25
C ILE A 480 -9.69 -22.96 7.56
N GLN A 481 -10.27 -23.97 8.22
CA GLN A 481 -11.40 -24.75 7.66
C GLN A 481 -12.74 -24.04 7.79
N ASP A 482 -12.95 -23.31 8.90
CA ASP A 482 -14.17 -22.57 9.18
C ASP A 482 -13.85 -21.15 9.67
N PRO A 483 -14.18 -20.10 8.88
CA PRO A 483 -14.03 -18.71 9.32
C PRO A 483 -14.82 -18.36 10.59
N ALA A 484 -15.90 -19.09 10.87
CA ALA A 484 -16.74 -18.92 12.06
C ALA A 484 -16.21 -19.70 13.28
N PHE A 485 -15.07 -20.37 13.16
CA PHE A 485 -14.47 -21.15 14.23
C PHE A 485 -14.29 -20.30 15.51
N ASP A 486 -14.82 -20.82 16.61
CA ASP A 486 -14.72 -20.22 17.94
C ASP A 486 -13.63 -20.92 18.77
N ALA A 487 -12.55 -20.19 19.03
CA ALA A 487 -11.43 -20.66 19.82
C ALA A 487 -11.62 -20.46 21.33
N THR A 488 -12.65 -19.74 21.78
CA THR A 488 -12.80 -19.33 23.19
C THR A 488 -13.01 -20.51 24.15
N GLY A 489 -13.55 -21.64 23.66
CA GLY A 489 -13.75 -22.86 24.44
C GLY A 489 -12.54 -23.81 24.52
N PHE A 490 -11.43 -23.51 23.84
CA PHE A 490 -10.26 -24.41 23.80
C PHE A 490 -9.34 -24.20 25.02
N THR A 491 -9.08 -25.28 25.76
CA THR A 491 -8.20 -25.30 26.93
C THR A 491 -6.73 -25.43 26.54
N TYR A 492 -5.86 -24.70 27.26
CA TYR A 492 -4.42 -24.80 27.06
C TYR A 492 -3.86 -26.09 27.68
N THR A 493 -3.11 -26.87 26.91
CA THR A 493 -2.37 -28.06 27.35
C THR A 493 -0.91 -27.95 26.95
N ALA A 494 -0.01 -28.17 27.91
CA ALA A 494 1.44 -28.11 27.70
C ALA A 494 2.03 -29.42 27.13
N GLU A 495 1.44 -30.59 27.43
CA GLU A 495 1.97 -31.92 27.09
C GLU A 495 1.53 -32.45 25.71
N GLU A 496 2.46 -33.03 24.93
CA GLU A 496 2.51 -34.48 24.67
C GLU A 496 3.83 -34.96 24.01
N PRO A 497 4.32 -36.18 24.33
CA PRO A 497 5.47 -36.83 23.73
C PRO A 497 5.06 -37.79 22.57
N ALA A 498 4.81 -37.29 21.36
CA ALA A 498 4.83 -38.06 20.09
C ALA A 498 4.58 -37.15 18.86
N PRO A 499 5.09 -37.48 17.66
CA PRO A 499 5.18 -36.55 16.52
C PRO A 499 3.89 -36.37 15.69
N ARG A 500 2.68 -36.60 16.22
CA ARG A 500 1.46 -36.78 15.39
C ARG A 500 0.27 -35.87 15.71
N CYS A 501 0.48 -34.56 15.86
CA CYS A 501 -0.65 -33.62 15.73
C CYS A 501 -1.09 -33.59 14.25
N THR A 502 -2.28 -34.15 13.96
CA THR A 502 -2.85 -34.18 12.60
C THR A 502 -3.04 -32.79 12.02
N ALA A 503 -3.47 -31.83 12.85
CA ALA A 503 -3.57 -30.43 12.48
C ALA A 503 -2.20 -29.83 12.06
N ARG A 504 -1.13 -30.13 12.82
CA ARG A 504 0.24 -29.70 12.48
C ARG A 504 0.68 -30.25 11.13
N ALA A 505 0.49 -31.55 10.91
CA ALA A 505 0.84 -32.20 9.65
C ALA A 505 0.03 -31.65 8.47
N ALA A 506 -1.27 -31.38 8.67
CA ALA A 506 -2.12 -30.79 7.64
C ALA A 506 -1.69 -29.38 7.25
N ILE A 507 -1.35 -28.53 8.23
CA ILE A 507 -0.84 -27.18 7.94
C ILE A 507 0.53 -27.25 7.24
N GLN A 508 1.43 -28.13 7.68
CA GLN A 508 2.74 -28.31 7.01
C GLN A 508 2.59 -28.81 5.56
N ALA A 509 1.67 -29.74 5.31
CA ALA A 509 1.36 -30.20 3.95
C ALA A 509 0.77 -29.07 3.09
N MET A 510 -0.11 -28.25 3.66
CA MET A 510 -0.64 -27.05 2.99
C MET A 510 0.46 -26.08 2.59
N LEU A 511 1.41 -25.79 3.50
CA LEU A 511 2.54 -24.90 3.24
C LEU A 511 3.46 -25.42 2.13
N GLN A 512 3.72 -26.74 2.09
CA GLN A 512 4.52 -27.38 1.04
C GLN A 512 3.83 -27.37 -0.33
N GLY A 513 2.49 -27.33 -0.35
CA GLY A 513 1.67 -27.38 -1.57
C GLY A 513 1.26 -26.02 -2.15
N LEU A 514 1.70 -24.88 -1.58
CA LEU A 514 1.25 -23.55 -2.00
C LEU A 514 1.55 -23.24 -3.48
N ASP A 515 2.74 -23.62 -3.95
CA ASP A 515 3.17 -23.37 -5.34
C ASP A 515 2.40 -24.19 -6.38
N THR A 516 1.67 -25.22 -5.95
CA THR A 516 0.86 -26.08 -6.83
C THR A 516 -0.57 -25.58 -7.03
N GLN A 517 -0.97 -24.52 -6.32
CA GLN A 517 -2.32 -23.98 -6.37
C GLN A 517 -2.52 -23.03 -7.57
N ALA A 518 -3.75 -22.97 -8.10
CA ALA A 518 -4.07 -22.15 -9.27
C ALA A 518 -3.85 -20.64 -9.05
N ASP A 519 -3.98 -20.17 -7.81
CA ASP A 519 -3.75 -18.78 -7.38
C ASP A 519 -2.32 -18.54 -6.82
N LYS A 520 -1.41 -19.50 -7.03
CA LYS A 520 -0.07 -19.53 -6.42
C LYS A 520 -0.11 -19.50 -4.89
N GLY A 521 -1.19 -19.98 -4.27
CA GLY A 521 -1.32 -20.13 -2.83
C GLY A 521 -1.82 -18.89 -2.08
N GLU A 522 -2.25 -17.84 -2.78
CA GLU A 522 -2.66 -16.57 -2.17
C GLU A 522 -3.83 -16.72 -1.18
N ARG A 523 -4.89 -17.42 -1.58
CA ARG A 523 -6.05 -17.68 -0.73
C ARG A 523 -5.65 -18.41 0.55
N HIS A 524 -4.80 -19.43 0.43
CA HIS A 524 -4.30 -20.19 1.56
C HIS A 524 -3.46 -19.32 2.50
N VAL A 525 -2.65 -18.40 1.98
CA VAL A 525 -1.90 -17.46 2.82
C VAL A 525 -2.83 -16.51 3.57
N ILE A 526 -3.90 -16.01 2.93
CA ILE A 526 -4.91 -15.17 3.58
C ILE A 526 -5.64 -15.97 4.68
N ASP A 527 -6.01 -17.22 4.42
CA ASP A 527 -6.69 -18.08 5.40
C ASP A 527 -5.75 -18.45 6.57
N LEU A 528 -4.46 -18.68 6.30
CA LEU A 528 -3.42 -18.85 7.33
C LEU A 528 -3.26 -17.59 8.17
N ALA A 529 -3.21 -16.40 7.56
CA ALA A 529 -3.14 -15.13 8.28
C ALA A 529 -4.36 -14.96 9.19
N ARG A 530 -5.58 -15.21 8.68
CA ARG A 530 -6.81 -15.18 9.49
C ARG A 530 -6.79 -16.17 10.66
N GLY A 531 -6.32 -17.38 10.42
CA GLY A 531 -6.16 -18.38 11.48
C GLY A 531 -5.14 -17.97 12.54
N LEU A 532 -4.04 -17.32 12.14
CA LEU A 532 -3.04 -16.76 13.07
C LEU A 532 -3.62 -15.64 13.94
N ILE A 533 -4.53 -14.80 13.39
CA ILE A 533 -5.28 -13.82 14.20
C ILE A 533 -6.06 -14.54 15.30
N LYS A 534 -6.79 -15.62 14.97
CA LYS A 534 -7.56 -16.40 15.94
C LYS A 534 -6.68 -17.02 17.03
N VAL A 535 -5.50 -17.53 16.65
CA VAL A 535 -4.50 -18.03 17.62
C VAL A 535 -4.02 -16.92 18.56
N ALA A 536 -3.71 -15.74 18.03
CA ALA A 536 -3.27 -14.60 18.82
C ALA A 536 -4.36 -14.11 19.78
N LEU A 537 -5.61 -13.96 19.31
CA LEU A 537 -6.76 -13.57 20.14
C LEU A 537 -7.05 -14.61 21.23
N TRP A 538 -6.93 -15.90 20.91
CA TRP A 538 -7.02 -16.98 21.90
C TRP A 538 -5.93 -16.87 22.97
N CYS A 539 -4.68 -16.60 22.58
CA CYS A 539 -3.58 -16.37 23.53
C CYS A 539 -3.84 -15.18 24.45
N ILE A 540 -4.37 -14.07 23.91
CA ILE A 540 -4.76 -12.89 24.69
C ILE A 540 -5.86 -13.26 25.71
N GLY A 541 -6.89 -13.98 25.29
CA GLY A 541 -7.97 -14.45 26.16
C GLY A 541 -7.47 -15.33 27.31
N LEU A 542 -6.55 -16.27 27.03
CA LEU A 542 -5.93 -17.11 28.06
C LEU A 542 -5.19 -16.30 29.14
N ARG A 543 -4.51 -15.21 28.74
CA ARG A 543 -3.79 -14.34 29.68
C ARG A 543 -4.72 -13.54 30.58
N GLN A 544 -5.84 -13.07 30.03
CA GLN A 544 -6.84 -12.29 30.75
C GLN A 544 -7.67 -13.13 31.74
N ASN A 545 -7.94 -14.40 31.42
CA ASN A 545 -8.82 -15.28 32.21
C ASN A 545 -8.16 -15.91 33.46
N GLY A 546 -7.13 -15.30 34.04
CA GLY A 546 -6.56 -15.73 35.32
C GLY A 546 -5.80 -17.07 35.29
N ALA A 547 -5.29 -17.49 34.12
CA ALA A 547 -4.53 -18.73 33.97
C ALA A 547 -3.23 -18.76 34.81
N ASN A 548 -2.70 -19.97 35.06
CA ASN A 548 -1.43 -20.18 35.78
C ASN A 548 -0.26 -19.40 35.12
N SER A 549 0.77 -19.07 35.91
CA SER A 549 1.94 -18.29 35.48
C SER A 549 2.59 -18.85 34.20
N ASP A 550 2.70 -20.18 34.08
CA ASP A 550 3.30 -20.84 32.93
C ASP A 550 2.45 -20.66 31.67
N VAL A 551 1.12 -20.75 31.79
CA VAL A 551 0.18 -20.55 30.67
C VAL A 551 0.26 -19.11 30.17
N LYS A 552 0.38 -18.13 31.08
CA LYS A 552 0.58 -16.72 30.70
C LYS A 552 1.88 -16.55 29.94
N THR A 553 2.98 -17.12 30.43
CA THR A 553 4.29 -17.06 29.77
C THR A 553 4.27 -17.74 28.39
N HIS A 554 3.69 -18.94 28.28
CA HIS A 554 3.62 -19.66 27.01
C HIS A 554 2.73 -18.96 25.97
N SER A 555 1.59 -18.42 26.39
CA SER A 555 0.73 -17.61 25.51
C SER A 555 1.40 -16.30 25.07
N TRP A 556 2.28 -15.70 25.90
CA TRP A 556 3.15 -14.59 25.48
C TRP A 556 4.07 -14.98 24.33
N TRP A 557 4.76 -16.12 24.47
CA TRP A 557 5.71 -16.59 23.46
C TRP A 557 5.01 -16.91 22.15
N ILE A 558 3.85 -17.55 22.20
CA ILE A 558 3.04 -17.85 21.01
C ILE A 558 2.55 -16.56 20.36
N LEU A 559 2.10 -15.57 21.13
CA LEU A 559 1.71 -14.27 20.59
C LEU A 559 2.87 -13.59 19.85
N HIS A 560 4.05 -13.50 20.46
CA HIS A 560 5.22 -12.91 19.80
C HIS A 560 5.70 -13.70 18.59
N LEU A 561 5.54 -15.02 18.61
CA LEU A 561 5.79 -15.87 17.45
C LEU A 561 4.83 -15.54 16.29
N VAL A 562 3.54 -15.29 16.58
CA VAL A 562 2.57 -14.83 15.57
C VAL A 562 2.94 -13.45 15.03
N LEU A 563 3.30 -12.50 15.90
CA LEU A 563 3.72 -11.16 15.49
C LEU A 563 4.96 -11.20 14.59
N ASP A 564 5.92 -12.07 14.90
CA ASP A 564 7.13 -12.29 14.11
C ASP A 564 6.82 -12.96 12.75
N VAL A 565 5.83 -13.87 12.68
CA VAL A 565 5.32 -14.38 11.40
C VAL A 565 4.67 -13.26 10.58
N PHE A 566 3.89 -12.38 11.19
CA PHE A 566 3.27 -11.23 10.51
C PHE A 566 4.31 -10.20 10.03
N GLU A 567 5.34 -9.91 10.83
CA GLU A 567 6.47 -9.07 10.41
C GLU A 567 7.22 -9.66 9.21
N ASN A 568 7.34 -10.99 9.12
CA ASN A 568 7.97 -11.63 7.96
C ASN A 568 7.01 -11.78 6.76
N GLY A 569 5.71 -11.66 6.97
CA GLY A 569 4.68 -11.63 5.93
C GLY A 569 4.41 -10.23 5.36
N SER A 570 4.76 -9.17 6.10
CA SER A 570 4.53 -7.77 5.69
C SER A 570 5.30 -7.36 4.43
N VAL A 571 6.32 -8.12 4.04
CA VAL A 571 7.15 -7.82 2.86
C VAL A 571 6.51 -8.20 1.54
N MET A 572 5.42 -8.97 1.58
CA MET A 572 4.72 -9.50 0.41
C MET A 572 4.04 -8.38 -0.38
N GLU A 573 4.24 -8.35 -1.69
CA GLU A 573 3.79 -7.22 -2.53
C GLU A 573 2.30 -7.25 -2.89
N LYS A 574 1.63 -8.39 -2.77
CA LYS A 574 0.21 -8.51 -3.16
C LYS A 574 -0.71 -7.78 -2.17
N ASN A 575 -1.44 -6.76 -2.64
CA ASN A 575 -2.40 -5.94 -1.86
C ASN A 575 -3.24 -6.73 -0.86
N SER A 576 -3.98 -7.72 -1.35
CA SER A 576 -4.82 -8.61 -0.54
C SER A 576 -4.10 -9.26 0.65
N THR A 577 -2.81 -9.58 0.51
CA THR A 577 -2.05 -10.27 1.54
C THR A 577 -1.52 -9.34 2.61
N TRP A 578 -0.95 -8.18 2.27
CA TRP A 578 -0.50 -7.24 3.29
C TRP A 578 -1.67 -6.48 3.94
N ASP A 579 -2.81 -6.33 3.25
CA ASP A 579 -4.08 -5.91 3.87
C ASP A 579 -4.51 -6.91 4.97
N ALA A 580 -4.48 -8.22 4.68
CA ALA A 580 -4.81 -9.24 5.67
C ALA A 580 -3.85 -9.23 6.88
N ILE A 581 -2.56 -8.95 6.66
CA ILE A 581 -1.58 -8.77 7.74
C ILE A 581 -1.86 -7.50 8.54
N ALA A 582 -2.15 -6.37 7.87
CA ALA A 582 -2.46 -5.11 8.53
C ALA A 582 -3.73 -5.21 9.39
N ASP A 583 -4.79 -5.83 8.86
CA ASP A 583 -6.03 -6.10 9.59
C ASP A 583 -5.81 -7.05 10.77
N GLY A 584 -4.95 -8.05 10.59
CA GLY A 584 -4.56 -8.94 11.68
C GLY A 584 -3.82 -8.23 12.80
N LEU A 585 -2.86 -7.36 12.46
CA LEU A 585 -2.14 -6.55 13.44
C LEU A 585 -3.07 -5.55 14.13
N LYS A 586 -4.03 -4.93 13.42
CA LYS A 586 -5.07 -4.07 14.03
C LYS A 586 -5.94 -4.87 15.01
N ALA A 587 -6.42 -6.06 14.61
CA ALA A 587 -7.26 -6.89 15.47
C ALA A 587 -6.53 -7.33 16.75
N ILE A 588 -5.26 -7.74 16.62
CA ILE A 588 -4.42 -8.10 17.77
C ILE A 588 -4.16 -6.86 18.65
N GLY A 589 -3.83 -5.72 18.04
CA GLY A 589 -3.56 -4.47 18.74
C GLY A 589 -4.75 -3.97 19.57
N THR A 590 -5.97 -4.03 19.00
CA THR A 590 -7.21 -3.66 19.71
C THR A 590 -7.49 -4.57 20.91
N ALA A 591 -7.14 -5.85 20.81
CA ALA A 591 -7.44 -6.83 21.86
C ALA A 591 -6.42 -6.82 23.02
N LEU A 592 -5.22 -6.28 22.80
CA LEU A 592 -4.16 -6.30 23.81
C LEU A 592 -4.42 -5.30 24.95
N PRO A 593 -4.15 -5.70 26.21
CA PRO A 593 -4.02 -4.74 27.30
C PRO A 593 -2.93 -3.71 27.00
N ARG A 594 -3.11 -2.47 27.47
CA ARG A 594 -2.21 -1.35 27.17
C ARG A 594 -0.74 -1.63 27.49
N ASP A 595 -0.45 -2.23 28.63
CA ASP A 595 0.93 -2.56 29.04
C ASP A 595 1.61 -3.56 28.07
N GLU A 596 0.86 -4.57 27.64
CA GLU A 596 1.34 -5.57 26.67
C GLU A 596 1.50 -4.98 25.27
N PHE A 597 0.60 -4.06 24.89
CA PHE A 597 0.68 -3.33 23.63
C PHE A 597 1.97 -2.51 23.55
N VAL A 598 2.26 -1.69 24.59
CA VAL A 598 3.43 -0.81 24.64
C VAL A 598 4.74 -1.61 24.56
N ARG A 599 4.79 -2.81 25.14
CA ARG A 599 5.96 -3.71 25.07
C ARG A 599 6.17 -4.38 23.71
N SER A 600 5.15 -4.40 22.84
CA SER A 600 5.17 -5.23 21.62
C SER A 600 5.10 -4.42 20.32
N PHE A 601 4.12 -3.51 20.23
CA PHE A 601 3.77 -2.82 18.99
C PHE A 601 4.73 -1.69 18.61
N PRO A 602 5.15 -0.78 19.52
CA PRO A 602 6.08 0.30 19.16
C PRO A 602 7.39 -0.23 18.56
N PRO A 603 8.06 -1.25 19.12
CA PRO A 603 9.22 -1.86 18.49
C PRO A 603 8.88 -2.45 17.12
N LEU A 604 7.76 -3.19 16.96
CA LEU A 604 7.36 -3.76 15.68
C LEU A 604 7.14 -2.71 14.58
N ILE A 605 6.44 -1.62 14.91
CA ILE A 605 6.17 -0.49 14.00
C ILE A 605 7.49 0.16 13.54
N ALA A 606 8.41 0.39 14.48
CA ALA A 606 9.73 0.95 14.17
C ALA A 606 10.50 0.05 13.19
N ARG A 607 10.49 -1.26 13.42
CA ARG A 607 11.14 -2.23 12.53
C ARG A 607 10.59 -2.19 11.12
N LEU A 608 9.28 -2.35 10.99
CA LEU A 608 8.59 -2.37 9.71
C LEU A 608 8.85 -1.12 8.87
N SER A 609 9.04 0.04 9.51
CA SER A 609 9.36 1.30 8.83
C SER A 609 10.74 1.35 8.17
N LEU A 610 11.63 0.39 8.45
CA LEU A 610 13.02 0.35 7.97
C LEU A 610 13.31 -0.80 6.99
N TYR A 611 12.31 -1.59 6.63
CA TYR A 611 12.47 -2.63 5.62
C TYR A 611 12.57 -2.02 4.22
N SER A 612 13.35 -2.65 3.34
CA SER A 612 13.50 -2.17 1.96
C SER A 612 12.20 -2.30 1.15
N SER A 613 11.36 -3.27 1.50
CA SER A 613 10.07 -3.47 0.84
C SER A 613 9.09 -2.32 1.13
N PRO A 614 8.48 -1.70 0.10
CA PRO A 614 7.42 -0.70 0.30
C PRO A 614 6.23 -1.24 1.09
N SER A 615 5.79 -2.48 0.84
CA SER A 615 4.65 -3.08 1.53
C SER A 615 4.82 -3.14 3.04
N SER A 616 6.02 -3.46 3.51
CA SER A 616 6.33 -3.46 4.95
C SER A 616 6.28 -2.07 5.55
N ARG A 617 6.67 -1.02 4.82
CA ARG A 617 6.65 0.37 5.28
C ARG A 617 5.25 0.99 5.28
N ILE A 618 4.32 0.43 4.49
CA ILE A 618 2.91 0.86 4.51
C ILE A 618 2.18 0.37 5.77
N ILE A 619 2.49 -0.82 6.26
CA ILE A 619 1.82 -1.40 7.43
C ILE A 619 1.90 -0.50 8.68
N PRO A 620 3.06 0.10 9.05
CA PRO A 620 3.16 1.15 10.05
C PRO A 620 2.12 2.26 9.89
N LEU A 621 1.98 2.83 8.69
CA LEU A 621 1.03 3.92 8.39
C LEU A 621 -0.41 3.48 8.65
N ALA A 622 -0.74 2.24 8.29
CA ALA A 622 -2.07 1.67 8.51
C ALA A 622 -2.41 1.41 9.98
N ILE A 623 -1.40 1.14 10.84
CA ILE A 623 -1.59 0.80 12.26
C ILE A 623 -1.47 2.03 13.16
N LEU A 624 -0.76 3.08 12.74
CA LEU A 624 -0.53 4.29 13.54
C LEU A 624 -1.81 4.92 14.12
N PRO A 625 -2.93 5.08 13.38
CA PRO A 625 -4.18 5.61 13.96
C PRO A 625 -4.69 4.83 15.17
N LEU A 626 -4.46 3.51 15.19
CA LEU A 626 -4.81 2.65 16.32
C LEU A 626 -3.75 2.69 17.43
N ALA A 627 -2.47 2.74 17.07
CA ALA A 627 -1.36 2.69 18.02
C ALA A 627 -1.18 3.99 18.80
N TYR A 628 -1.38 5.14 18.15
CA TYR A 628 -1.14 6.47 18.72
C TYR A 628 -1.87 6.74 20.05
N PRO A 629 -3.19 6.44 20.19
CA PRO A 629 -3.90 6.66 21.46
C PRO A 629 -3.52 5.66 22.56
N LEU A 630 -2.91 4.52 22.22
CA LEU A 630 -2.52 3.48 23.18
C LEU A 630 -1.16 3.77 23.83
N VAL A 631 -0.32 4.57 23.18
CA VAL A 631 0.99 4.99 23.69
C VAL A 631 0.90 6.38 24.34
N GLN A 632 1.94 6.77 25.06
CA GLN A 632 2.07 8.11 25.64
C GLN A 632 3.50 8.59 25.50
N GLY A 633 3.62 9.91 25.49
CA GLY A 633 4.89 10.58 25.62
C GLY A 633 5.85 10.39 24.48
N ASP A 634 7.08 9.99 24.78
CA ASP A 634 8.15 9.91 23.77
C ASP A 634 7.76 9.07 22.57
N ILE A 635 7.03 7.98 22.78
CA ILE A 635 6.57 7.11 21.69
C ILE A 635 5.65 7.86 20.72
N GLN A 636 4.82 8.79 21.19
CA GLN A 636 3.98 9.61 20.32
C GLN A 636 4.82 10.56 19.46
N VAL A 637 5.85 11.18 20.04
CA VAL A 637 6.80 12.03 19.31
C VAL A 637 7.55 11.20 18.26
N GLN A 638 8.03 10.02 18.63
CA GLN A 638 8.70 9.10 17.72
C GLN A 638 7.79 8.64 16.58
N PHE A 639 6.52 8.36 16.86
CA PHE A 639 5.55 7.98 15.84
C PHE A 639 5.28 9.10 14.84
N ARG A 640 5.22 10.36 15.28
CA ARG A 640 5.10 11.52 14.39
C ARG A 640 6.36 11.70 13.54
N GLY A 641 7.55 11.60 14.14
CA GLY A 641 8.81 11.62 13.40
C GLY A 641 8.94 10.47 12.39
N LEU A 642 8.50 9.27 12.75
CA LEU A 642 8.42 8.11 11.84
C LEU A 642 7.48 8.39 10.68
N PHE A 643 6.28 8.90 10.94
CA PHE A 643 5.33 9.28 9.90
C PHE A 643 5.93 10.34 8.96
N GLU A 644 6.56 11.39 9.49
CA GLU A 644 7.23 12.42 8.69
C GLU A 644 8.32 11.84 7.77
N ARG A 645 9.09 10.85 8.23
CA ARG A 645 10.06 10.15 7.38
C ARG A 645 9.38 9.40 6.25
N LEU A 646 8.28 8.68 6.53
CA LEU A 646 7.52 7.95 5.52
C LEU A 646 6.80 8.87 4.51
N THR A 647 6.54 10.14 4.85
CA THR A 647 6.10 11.14 3.86
C THR A 647 7.19 11.59 2.89
N MET A 648 8.47 11.22 3.13
CA MET A 648 9.61 11.43 2.20
C MET A 648 10.11 10.15 1.56
N ASP A 649 9.37 9.05 1.71
CA ASP A 649 9.79 7.77 1.18
C ASP A 649 10.00 7.84 -0.33
N ASP A 650 11.04 7.21 -0.87
CA ASP A 650 11.28 7.22 -2.33
C ASP A 650 10.13 6.55 -3.09
N ALA A 651 9.50 5.53 -2.49
CA ALA A 651 8.40 4.81 -3.10
C ALA A 651 7.11 5.66 -3.03
N PRO A 652 6.54 6.10 -4.17
CA PRO A 652 5.32 6.90 -4.17
C PRO A 652 4.14 6.18 -3.52
N LEU A 653 4.13 4.85 -3.55
CA LEU A 653 3.12 4.02 -2.90
C LEU A 653 3.07 4.22 -1.37
N VAL A 654 4.24 4.39 -0.73
CA VAL A 654 4.34 4.63 0.72
C VAL A 654 3.85 6.02 1.05
N ARG A 655 4.27 7.05 0.29
CA ARG A 655 3.80 8.43 0.46
C ARG A 655 2.28 8.55 0.24
N ARG A 656 1.75 7.82 -0.74
CA ARG A 656 0.29 7.70 -0.98
C ARG A 656 -0.42 7.09 0.22
N ALA A 657 0.13 6.03 0.80
CA ALA A 657 -0.44 5.45 2.01
C ALA A 657 -0.37 6.39 3.22
N ALA A 658 0.67 7.23 3.31
CA ALA A 658 0.82 8.20 4.37
C ALA A 658 -0.28 9.26 4.30
N VAL A 659 -0.49 9.87 3.12
CA VAL A 659 -1.57 10.85 2.93
C VAL A 659 -2.96 10.24 3.12
N TYR A 660 -3.17 8.98 2.71
CA TYR A 660 -4.42 8.26 2.94
C TYR A 660 -4.70 8.04 4.43
N SER A 661 -3.66 7.73 5.22
CA SER A 661 -3.79 7.42 6.65
C SER A 661 -3.83 8.66 7.55
N LEU A 662 -3.39 9.82 7.05
CA LEU A 662 -3.27 11.06 7.82
C LEU A 662 -4.57 11.52 8.48
N PRO A 663 -5.76 11.51 7.82
CA PRO A 663 -7.00 11.96 8.47
C PRO A 663 -7.38 11.10 9.67
N ALA A 664 -7.27 9.77 9.55
CA ALA A 664 -7.57 8.85 10.65
C ALA A 664 -6.55 8.99 11.79
N LEU A 665 -5.27 9.24 11.47
CA LEU A 665 -4.26 9.53 12.48
C LEU A 665 -4.58 10.86 13.18
N ALA A 666 -4.92 11.91 12.45
CA ALA A 666 -5.27 13.22 13.00
C ALA A 666 -6.50 13.15 13.92
N GLU A 667 -7.50 12.31 13.59
CA GLU A 667 -8.66 12.07 14.45
C GLU A 667 -8.30 11.34 15.77
N ALA A 668 -7.26 10.51 15.74
CA ALA A 668 -6.75 9.83 16.94
C ALA A 668 -5.81 10.69 17.80
N MET A 669 -5.52 11.92 17.35
CA MET A 669 -4.66 12.89 18.02
C MET A 669 -5.47 13.96 18.74
N ASP A 670 -4.80 14.78 19.55
CA ASP A 670 -5.37 15.94 20.19
C ASP A 670 -5.25 17.21 19.32
N ALA A 671 -5.98 18.27 19.69
CA ALA A 671 -5.97 19.53 18.95
C ALA A 671 -4.58 20.20 18.88
N SER A 672 -3.69 19.92 19.85
CA SER A 672 -2.31 20.45 19.85
C SER A 672 -1.49 19.95 18.65
N SER A 673 -1.84 18.77 18.12
CA SER A 673 -1.19 18.15 16.98
C SER A 673 -1.63 18.72 15.62
N MET A 674 -2.60 19.65 15.58
CA MET A 674 -3.15 20.19 14.33
C MET A 674 -2.08 20.90 13.48
N THR A 675 -1.17 21.63 14.13
CA THR A 675 -0.04 22.27 13.43
C THR A 675 0.82 21.24 12.71
N TRP A 676 1.08 20.07 13.32
CA TRP A 676 1.83 18.98 12.69
C TRP A 676 1.09 18.37 11.48
N VAL A 677 -0.23 18.20 11.59
CA VAL A 677 -1.08 17.70 10.50
C VAL A 677 -1.03 18.63 9.30
N LEU A 678 -1.12 19.95 9.52
CA LEU A 678 -1.08 20.95 8.45
C LEU A 678 0.26 20.99 7.72
N HIS A 679 1.38 20.90 8.45
CA HIS A 679 2.71 20.80 7.83
C HIS A 679 2.90 19.52 7.03
N SER A 680 2.33 18.40 7.51
CA SER A 680 2.35 17.14 6.79
C SER A 680 1.54 17.24 5.48
N LEU A 681 0.36 17.88 5.54
CA LEU A 681 -0.45 18.13 4.36
C LEU A 681 0.22 19.06 3.36
N GLU A 682 0.77 20.20 3.79
CA GLU A 682 1.43 21.16 2.89
C GLU A 682 2.45 20.46 1.97
N LYS A 683 3.23 19.56 2.56
CA LYS A 683 4.22 18.76 1.86
C LYS A 683 3.62 17.70 0.93
N LEU A 684 2.61 16.96 1.38
CA LEU A 684 1.95 15.92 0.58
C LEU A 684 1.11 16.51 -0.57
N CYS A 685 0.54 17.70 -0.39
CA CYS A 685 -0.14 18.45 -1.43
C CYS A 685 0.83 18.93 -2.52
N GLY A 686 2.09 19.19 -2.17
CA GLY A 686 3.16 19.57 -3.10
C GLY A 686 3.98 18.39 -3.66
N ASP A 687 3.52 17.14 -3.50
CA ASP A 687 4.29 15.96 -3.94
C ASP A 687 4.49 15.92 -5.46
N HIS A 688 5.62 15.40 -5.91
CA HIS A 688 5.91 15.24 -7.33
C HIS A 688 4.98 14.23 -8.03
N SER A 689 4.45 13.25 -7.30
CA SER A 689 3.50 12.27 -7.83
C SER A 689 2.06 12.83 -7.81
N ASP A 690 1.45 12.85 -8.99
CA ASP A 690 0.02 13.15 -9.21
C ASP A 690 -0.89 12.29 -8.34
N LEU A 691 -0.61 10.98 -8.23
CA LEU A 691 -1.38 10.07 -7.37
C LEU A 691 -1.32 10.46 -5.89
N VAL A 692 -0.18 10.96 -5.39
CA VAL A 692 -0.09 11.41 -4.00
C VAL A 692 -0.90 12.69 -3.81
N ARG A 693 -0.79 13.66 -4.74
CA ARG A 693 -1.58 14.91 -4.70
C ARG A 693 -3.09 14.65 -4.82
N LEU A 694 -3.50 13.68 -5.65
CA LEU A 694 -4.90 13.24 -5.76
C LEU A 694 -5.43 12.74 -4.41
N TYR A 695 -4.67 11.89 -3.72
CA TYR A 695 -5.06 11.43 -2.38
C TYR A 695 -4.98 12.56 -1.34
N ALA A 696 -4.15 13.59 -1.54
CA ALA A 696 -4.12 14.77 -0.67
C ALA A 696 -5.42 15.57 -0.73
N VAL A 697 -6.04 15.71 -1.91
CA VAL A 697 -7.40 16.29 -2.04
C VAL A 697 -8.40 15.52 -1.17
N GLN A 698 -8.38 14.19 -1.26
CA GLN A 698 -9.27 13.32 -0.50
C GLN A 698 -9.02 13.42 1.01
N ALA A 699 -7.74 13.48 1.41
CA ALA A 699 -7.34 13.62 2.80
C ALA A 699 -7.85 14.93 3.42
N ILE A 700 -7.72 16.07 2.70
CA ILE A 700 -8.30 17.33 3.16
C ILE A 700 -9.81 17.20 3.31
N GLY A 701 -10.51 16.60 2.35
CA GLY A 701 -11.96 16.36 2.43
C GLY A 701 -12.39 15.45 3.59
N ALA A 702 -11.48 14.64 4.13
CA ALA A 702 -11.74 13.75 5.26
C ALA A 702 -11.45 14.40 6.64
N LEU A 703 -10.88 15.60 6.70
CA LEU A 703 -10.58 16.29 7.96
C LEU A 703 -11.80 16.91 8.67
N GLY A 704 -13.01 16.73 8.15
CA GLY A 704 -14.23 17.33 8.73
C GLY A 704 -14.44 16.96 10.19
N SER A 705 -14.24 15.68 10.55
CA SER A 705 -14.34 15.19 11.94
C SER A 705 -13.24 15.72 12.85
N VAL A 706 -12.09 16.11 12.28
CA VAL A 706 -10.94 16.65 13.02
C VAL A 706 -11.09 18.16 13.25
N VAL A 707 -11.69 18.89 12.29
CA VAL A 707 -11.90 20.34 12.39
C VAL A 707 -13.15 20.68 13.22
N ALA A 708 -14.20 19.86 13.16
CA ALA A 708 -15.46 20.13 13.84
C ALA A 708 -15.38 20.31 15.38
N PRO A 709 -14.52 19.59 16.12
CA PRO A 709 -14.38 19.76 17.58
C PRO A 709 -13.56 20.97 18.01
N LEU A 710 -12.86 21.65 17.08
CA LEU A 710 -12.06 22.84 17.39
C LEU A 710 -12.98 24.03 17.73
N ASP A 711 -12.48 24.96 18.53
CA ASP A 711 -13.17 26.24 18.70
C ASP A 711 -13.17 27.03 17.39
N GLU A 712 -14.16 27.91 17.19
CA GLU A 712 -14.36 28.59 15.90
C GLU A 712 -13.13 29.41 15.46
N THR A 713 -12.36 29.95 16.40
CA THR A 713 -11.15 30.72 16.07
C THR A 713 -10.06 29.81 15.52
N ALA A 714 -9.76 28.69 16.18
CA ALA A 714 -8.78 27.72 15.68
C ALA A 714 -9.27 27.07 14.38
N ALA A 715 -10.54 26.67 14.29
CA ALA A 715 -11.13 26.11 13.08
C ALA A 715 -10.97 27.07 11.89
N ARG A 716 -11.24 28.37 12.08
CA ARG A 716 -11.04 29.39 11.04
C ARG A 716 -9.58 29.52 10.61
N LEU A 717 -8.63 29.48 11.54
CA LEU A 717 -7.19 29.51 11.21
C LEU A 717 -6.77 28.29 10.38
N VAL A 718 -7.21 27.09 10.79
CA VAL A 718 -6.96 25.84 10.07
C VAL A 718 -7.52 25.94 8.64
N ARG A 719 -8.77 26.40 8.48
CA ARG A 719 -9.39 26.60 7.15
C ARG A 719 -8.60 27.62 6.30
N CYS A 720 -8.15 28.72 6.89
CA CYS A 720 -7.30 29.70 6.18
C CYS A 720 -5.97 29.10 5.70
N GLN A 721 -5.39 28.15 6.44
CA GLN A 721 -4.14 27.48 6.05
C GLN A 721 -4.37 26.36 5.02
N LEU A 722 -5.52 25.69 5.05
CA LEU A 722 -5.88 24.66 4.06
C LEU A 722 -6.28 25.26 2.70
N LEU A 723 -6.86 26.46 2.67
CA LEU A 723 -7.41 27.04 1.45
C LEU A 723 -6.36 27.18 0.32
N PRO A 724 -5.14 27.71 0.55
CA PRO A 724 -4.11 27.77 -0.49
C PRO A 724 -3.75 26.41 -1.09
N LEU A 725 -3.80 25.33 -0.30
CA LEU A 725 -3.55 23.97 -0.78
C LEU A 725 -4.66 23.54 -1.75
N VAL A 726 -5.92 23.78 -1.41
CA VAL A 726 -7.06 23.51 -2.31
C VAL A 726 -6.99 24.32 -3.58
N ASN A 727 -6.64 25.62 -3.50
CA ASN A 727 -6.48 26.47 -4.68
C ASN A 727 -5.42 25.92 -5.65
N SER A 728 -4.33 25.33 -5.12
CA SER A 728 -3.29 24.72 -5.95
C SER A 728 -3.79 23.51 -6.75
N PHE A 729 -4.73 22.73 -6.20
CA PHE A 729 -5.28 21.56 -6.87
C PHE A 729 -6.24 21.90 -8.02
N VAL A 730 -6.88 23.06 -7.97
CA VAL A 730 -7.77 23.54 -9.04
C VAL A 730 -7.00 23.88 -10.31
N SER A 731 -5.75 24.31 -10.16
CA SER A 731 -4.83 24.63 -11.25
C SER A 731 -3.71 23.60 -11.43
N ASP A 732 -3.89 22.39 -10.87
CA ASP A 732 -2.89 21.32 -10.96
C ASP A 732 -2.58 20.97 -12.41
N ALA A 733 -1.32 20.66 -12.72
CA ALA A 733 -0.92 20.25 -14.05
C ALA A 733 -1.64 18.96 -14.51
N ASP A 734 -1.88 18.03 -13.58
CA ASP A 734 -2.54 16.77 -13.86
C ASP A 734 -4.07 16.90 -13.76
N TRP A 735 -4.75 16.52 -14.84
CA TRP A 735 -6.22 16.60 -14.91
C TRP A 735 -6.91 15.65 -13.93
N GLN A 736 -6.27 14.55 -13.51
CA GLN A 736 -6.84 13.61 -12.54
C GLN A 736 -6.94 14.22 -11.15
N VAL A 737 -5.97 15.07 -10.77
CA VAL A 737 -6.02 15.85 -9.53
C VAL A 737 -7.14 16.89 -9.60
N ARG A 738 -7.27 17.61 -10.71
CA ARG A 738 -8.37 18.58 -10.93
C ARG A 738 -9.75 17.89 -10.95
N HIS A 739 -9.84 16.70 -11.56
CA HIS A 739 -11.03 15.86 -11.56
C HIS A 739 -11.42 15.42 -10.14
N GLU A 740 -10.47 14.92 -9.34
CA GLU A 740 -10.73 14.58 -7.93
C GLU A 740 -11.11 15.83 -7.12
N THR A 741 -10.51 16.98 -7.41
CA THR A 741 -10.82 18.25 -6.74
C THR A 741 -12.29 18.62 -6.89
N VAL A 742 -12.84 18.60 -8.11
CA VAL A 742 -14.27 18.90 -8.32
C VAL A 742 -15.18 17.85 -7.67
N GLN A 743 -14.81 16.57 -7.69
CA GLN A 743 -15.58 15.50 -7.03
C GLN A 743 -15.59 15.64 -5.50
N SER A 744 -14.52 16.19 -4.94
CA SER A 744 -14.36 16.34 -3.50
C SER A 744 -14.96 17.64 -2.94
N ILE A 745 -15.41 18.59 -3.77
CA ILE A 745 -16.02 19.86 -3.30
C ILE A 745 -17.14 19.65 -2.26
N PRO A 746 -18.09 18.70 -2.41
CA PRO A 746 -19.10 18.45 -1.37
C PRO A 746 -18.50 18.10 0.00
N ARG A 747 -17.41 17.31 0.03
CA ARG A 747 -16.69 16.97 1.26
C ARG A 747 -15.89 18.17 1.78
N LEU A 748 -15.22 18.91 0.90
CA LEU A 748 -14.49 20.13 1.25
C LEU A 748 -15.41 21.19 1.88
N LEU A 749 -16.65 21.35 1.38
CA LEU A 749 -17.64 22.23 2.01
C LEU A 749 -17.92 21.86 3.48
N GLY A 750 -17.87 20.57 3.82
CA GLY A 750 -17.99 20.11 5.21
C GLY A 750 -16.81 20.51 6.11
N VAL A 751 -15.61 20.69 5.55
CA VAL A 751 -14.39 21.08 6.29
C VAL A 751 -14.28 22.60 6.41
N PHE A 752 -14.53 23.30 5.31
CA PHE A 752 -14.38 24.75 5.21
C PHE A 752 -15.60 25.52 5.72
N GLY A 753 -16.77 24.88 5.78
CA GLY A 753 -18.00 25.51 6.22
C GLY A 753 -18.45 26.66 5.32
N LYS A 754 -19.35 27.49 5.85
CA LYS A 754 -20.03 28.57 5.09
C LYS A 754 -19.11 29.74 4.76
N ASP A 755 -18.04 29.96 5.51
CA ASP A 755 -17.14 31.11 5.33
C ASP A 755 -16.38 31.09 3.99
N PHE A 756 -16.15 29.89 3.45
CA PHE A 756 -15.41 29.70 2.19
C PHE A 756 -16.25 29.01 1.10
N SER A 757 -17.56 28.86 1.32
CA SER A 757 -18.45 28.23 0.34
C SER A 757 -18.42 28.94 -1.01
N ASP A 758 -18.38 30.27 -1.00
CA ASP A 758 -18.29 31.08 -2.21
C ASP A 758 -17.03 30.78 -3.02
N VAL A 759 -15.88 30.65 -2.33
CA VAL A 759 -14.60 30.33 -2.96
C VAL A 759 -14.62 28.93 -3.57
N LEU A 760 -15.18 27.94 -2.85
CA LEU A 760 -15.32 26.57 -3.35
C LEU A 760 -16.29 26.48 -4.54
N VAL A 761 -17.34 27.31 -4.58
CA VAL A 761 -18.20 27.40 -5.77
C VAL A 761 -17.45 28.05 -6.93
N ASP A 762 -16.64 29.08 -6.69
CA ASP A 762 -15.86 29.71 -7.76
C ASP A 762 -14.85 28.72 -8.36
N HIS A 763 -14.23 27.85 -7.54
CA HIS A 763 -13.43 26.72 -8.01
C HIS A 763 -14.23 25.71 -8.85
N PHE A 764 -15.47 25.40 -8.45
CA PHE A 764 -16.37 24.57 -9.26
C PHE A 764 -16.62 25.20 -10.64
N VAL A 765 -16.89 26.51 -10.69
CA VAL A 765 -17.14 27.23 -11.96
C VAL A 765 -15.91 27.17 -12.86
N GLU A 766 -14.71 27.34 -12.30
CA GLU A 766 -13.44 27.22 -13.03
C GLU A 766 -13.26 25.80 -13.62
N LEU A 767 -13.46 24.76 -12.80
CA LEU A 767 -13.33 23.36 -13.21
C LEU A 767 -14.43 22.92 -14.19
N ALA A 768 -15.62 23.54 -14.14
CA ALA A 768 -16.64 23.35 -15.17
C ALA A 768 -16.18 23.87 -16.55
N GLY A 769 -15.25 24.82 -16.58
CA GLY A 769 -14.61 25.34 -17.79
C GLY A 769 -13.31 24.61 -18.20
N ASP A 770 -12.95 23.50 -17.55
CA ASP A 770 -11.65 22.84 -17.75
C ASP A 770 -11.39 22.42 -19.20
N ALA A 771 -10.14 22.47 -19.64
CA ALA A 771 -9.75 22.01 -20.96
C ALA A 771 -10.01 20.51 -21.19
N ASN A 772 -9.86 19.69 -20.15
CA ASN A 772 -10.07 18.24 -20.20
C ASN A 772 -11.56 17.88 -20.00
N MET A 773 -12.09 17.07 -20.91
CA MET A 773 -13.50 16.67 -20.88
C MET A 773 -13.88 15.84 -19.65
N GLU A 774 -12.97 15.04 -19.09
CA GLU A 774 -13.25 14.20 -17.92
C GLU A 774 -13.49 15.06 -16.67
N VAL A 775 -12.75 16.16 -16.51
CA VAL A 775 -12.97 17.13 -15.43
C VAL A 775 -14.34 17.80 -15.59
N ARG A 776 -14.73 18.19 -16.81
CA ARG A 776 -16.05 18.76 -17.09
C ARG A 776 -17.20 17.77 -16.88
N ILE A 777 -16.99 16.48 -17.19
CA ILE A 777 -17.94 15.40 -16.86
C ILE A 777 -18.11 15.29 -15.34
N ALA A 778 -17.01 15.34 -14.59
CA ALA A 778 -17.06 15.31 -13.14
C ALA A 778 -17.77 16.54 -12.57
N ALA A 779 -17.53 17.74 -13.10
CA ALA A 779 -18.25 18.95 -12.73
C ALA A 779 -19.76 18.82 -12.98
N ALA A 780 -20.18 18.33 -14.16
CA ALA A 780 -21.60 18.09 -14.43
C ALA A 780 -22.25 17.16 -13.39
N LYS A 781 -21.54 16.11 -12.96
CA LYS A 781 -22.01 15.17 -11.94
C LYS A 781 -22.01 15.77 -10.53
N ALA A 782 -21.08 16.66 -10.22
CA ALA A 782 -20.89 17.25 -8.89
C ALA A 782 -21.80 18.46 -8.62
N ALA A 783 -22.33 19.14 -9.65
CA ALA A 783 -23.09 20.39 -9.51
C ALA A 783 -24.22 20.36 -8.47
N PHE A 784 -25.08 19.33 -8.52
CA PHE A 784 -26.21 19.20 -7.59
C PHE A 784 -25.84 18.62 -6.24
N PRO A 785 -24.90 17.65 -6.13
CA PRO A 785 -24.28 17.30 -4.85
C PRO A 785 -23.68 18.51 -4.12
N ILE A 786 -22.99 19.41 -4.83
CA ILE A 786 -22.48 20.68 -4.27
C ILE A 786 -23.65 21.57 -3.81
N SER A 787 -24.68 21.72 -4.64
CA SER A 787 -25.87 22.52 -4.29
C SER A 787 -26.59 22.01 -3.04
N ALA A 788 -26.66 20.68 -2.87
CA ALA A 788 -27.20 20.05 -1.67
C ALA A 788 -26.31 20.31 -0.44
N ALA A 789 -24.99 20.18 -0.57
CA ALA A 789 -24.04 20.43 0.51
C ALA A 789 -23.99 21.90 0.97
N LEU A 790 -24.31 22.85 0.09
CA LEU A 790 -24.43 24.27 0.42
C LEU A 790 -25.69 24.62 1.22
N SER A 791 -26.75 23.82 1.05
CA SER A 791 -28.05 24.07 1.69
C SER A 791 -28.00 23.58 3.15
N PRO A 792 -28.43 24.38 4.14
CA PRO A 792 -28.38 23.96 5.53
C PRO A 792 -29.28 22.73 5.74
N SER A 793 -28.77 21.70 6.42
CA SER A 793 -29.60 20.62 6.95
C SER A 793 -30.46 21.19 8.08
N SER A 794 -31.67 21.64 7.78
CA SER A 794 -32.65 21.98 8.81
C SER A 794 -33.03 20.70 9.55
N THR A 795 -32.46 20.52 10.75
CA THR A 795 -32.85 19.49 11.73
C THR A 795 -34.18 19.79 12.42
N GLU A 796 -34.91 20.81 11.98
CA GLU A 796 -36.23 21.12 12.50
C GLU A 796 -37.28 20.28 11.77
N THR A 797 -38.01 19.48 12.54
CA THR A 797 -39.17 18.70 12.15
C THR A 797 -40.29 19.63 11.68
N VAL A 798 -40.21 20.10 10.45
CA VAL A 798 -41.28 20.79 9.73
C VAL A 798 -41.83 19.83 8.69
N ASP A 799 -43.16 19.86 8.49
CA ASP A 799 -43.84 18.99 7.53
C ASP A 799 -43.16 19.03 6.14
N PRO A 800 -42.83 17.87 5.55
CA PRO A 800 -42.03 17.79 4.32
C PRO A 800 -42.74 18.36 3.07
N ALA A 801 -44.04 18.67 3.16
CA ALA A 801 -44.82 19.16 2.03
C ALA A 801 -44.76 20.69 1.83
N ASP A 802 -44.48 21.48 2.89
CA ASP A 802 -44.60 22.95 2.86
C ASP A 802 -43.27 23.69 3.13
N THR A 803 -42.18 22.96 3.35
CA THR A 803 -40.87 23.58 3.66
C THR A 803 -40.13 23.92 2.37
N ILE A 804 -40.25 25.18 1.90
CA ILE A 804 -39.35 25.72 0.87
C ILE A 804 -37.96 25.85 1.50
N VAL A 805 -37.06 24.90 1.23
CA VAL A 805 -35.65 25.05 1.60
C VAL A 805 -35.05 26.16 0.74
N PRO A 806 -34.63 27.30 1.32
CA PRO A 806 -34.03 28.36 0.54
C PRO A 806 -32.67 27.89 0.00
N LEU A 807 -32.54 27.84 -1.33
CA LEU A 807 -31.26 27.53 -1.98
C LEU A 807 -30.22 28.59 -1.62
N HIS A 808 -28.97 28.14 -1.49
CA HIS A 808 -27.84 29.06 -1.36
C HIS A 808 -27.77 29.99 -2.60
N PRO A 809 -27.55 31.32 -2.46
CA PRO A 809 -27.60 32.27 -3.59
C PRO A 809 -26.67 31.93 -4.76
N LYS A 810 -25.53 31.29 -4.50
CA LYS A 810 -24.60 30.81 -5.53
C LYS A 810 -25.18 29.71 -6.43
N VAL A 811 -26.21 28.98 -6.01
CA VAL A 811 -26.86 27.95 -6.84
C VAL A 811 -27.45 28.59 -8.11
N PRO A 812 -28.39 29.55 -8.03
CA PRO A 812 -28.91 30.24 -9.21
C PRO A 812 -27.91 31.20 -9.86
N LEU A 813 -27.00 31.80 -9.10
CA LEU A 813 -26.08 32.83 -9.64
C LEU A 813 -24.83 32.26 -10.32
N SER A 814 -24.39 31.05 -9.97
CA SER A 814 -23.10 30.51 -10.41
C SER A 814 -23.20 29.06 -10.89
N ILE A 815 -23.82 28.17 -10.11
CA ILE A 815 -23.89 26.74 -10.45
C ILE A 815 -24.79 26.49 -11.66
N LEU A 816 -26.04 26.95 -11.63
CA LEU A 816 -27.00 26.74 -12.73
C LEU A 816 -26.52 27.34 -14.06
N PRO A 817 -25.98 28.57 -14.13
CA PRO A 817 -25.37 29.10 -15.35
C PRO A 817 -24.21 28.24 -15.87
N SER A 818 -23.36 27.71 -14.99
CA SER A 818 -22.24 26.85 -15.37
C SER A 818 -22.71 25.51 -15.94
N VAL A 819 -23.70 24.87 -15.30
CA VAL A 819 -24.33 23.64 -15.80
C VAL A 819 -25.05 23.89 -17.14
N PHE A 820 -25.69 25.05 -17.30
CA PHE A 820 -26.28 25.44 -18.58
C PHE A 820 -25.23 25.61 -19.68
N SER A 821 -24.04 26.14 -19.36
CA SER A 821 -22.91 26.16 -20.30
C SER A 821 -22.48 24.74 -20.69
N LEU A 822 -22.32 23.84 -19.71
CA LEU A 822 -21.98 22.42 -19.93
C LEU A 822 -23.05 21.68 -20.77
N SER A 823 -24.33 22.09 -20.68
CA SER A 823 -25.39 21.52 -21.53
C SER A 823 -25.17 21.79 -23.03
N LYS A 824 -24.33 22.77 -23.37
CA LYS A 824 -23.95 23.16 -24.74
C LYS A 824 -22.54 22.68 -25.12
N ASP A 825 -21.91 21.85 -24.28
CA ASP A 825 -20.52 21.43 -24.47
C ASP A 825 -20.31 20.75 -25.84
N PRO A 826 -19.19 20.99 -26.54
CA PRO A 826 -18.89 20.30 -27.79
C PRO A 826 -18.83 18.77 -27.62
N CYS A 827 -18.40 18.27 -26.46
CA CYS A 827 -18.31 16.84 -26.16
C CYS A 827 -19.67 16.28 -25.74
N ALA A 828 -20.16 15.28 -26.49
CA ALA A 828 -21.42 14.60 -26.18
C ALA A 828 -21.40 13.93 -24.80
N SER A 829 -20.25 13.41 -24.34
CA SER A 829 -20.13 12.78 -23.02
C SER A 829 -20.38 13.76 -21.87
N VAL A 830 -19.96 15.02 -22.01
CA VAL A 830 -20.26 16.08 -21.04
C VAL A 830 -21.75 16.38 -21.02
N ARG A 831 -22.37 16.55 -22.20
CA ARG A 831 -23.83 16.80 -22.30
C ARG A 831 -24.66 15.64 -21.76
N ARG A 832 -24.22 14.39 -21.94
CA ARG A 832 -24.84 13.20 -21.33
C ARG A 832 -24.73 13.22 -19.80
N ALA A 833 -23.60 13.67 -19.26
CA ALA A 833 -23.44 13.84 -17.81
C ALA A 833 -24.37 14.92 -17.26
N VAL A 834 -24.54 16.04 -17.97
CA VAL A 834 -25.54 17.07 -17.61
C VAL A 834 -26.95 16.50 -17.67
N ALA A 835 -27.31 15.79 -18.75
CA ALA A 835 -28.61 15.13 -18.84
C ALA A 835 -28.86 14.18 -17.66
N GLY A 836 -27.85 13.38 -17.28
CA GLY A 836 -27.93 12.47 -16.13
C GLY A 836 -28.05 13.19 -14.78
N SER A 837 -27.62 14.45 -14.69
CA SER A 837 -27.71 15.26 -13.47
C SER A 837 -29.09 15.90 -13.25
N LEU A 838 -29.99 15.87 -14.26
CA LEU A 838 -31.32 16.49 -14.18
C LEU A 838 -32.24 15.84 -13.15
N GLY A 839 -32.16 14.52 -12.93
CA GLY A 839 -32.98 13.86 -11.90
C GLY A 839 -32.69 14.41 -10.51
N PRO A 840 -31.43 14.32 -10.02
CA PRO A 840 -31.01 14.97 -8.78
C PRO A 840 -31.33 16.47 -8.71
N ALA A 841 -31.26 17.18 -9.84
CA ALA A 841 -31.63 18.59 -9.91
C ALA A 841 -33.11 18.83 -9.57
N ILE A 842 -34.01 18.08 -10.20
CA ILE A 842 -35.45 18.20 -9.99
C ILE A 842 -35.82 17.77 -8.57
N ALA A 843 -35.20 16.71 -8.06
CA ALA A 843 -35.39 16.27 -6.67
C ALA A 843 -34.96 17.35 -5.66
N LEU A 844 -33.88 18.09 -5.94
CA LEU A 844 -33.39 19.17 -5.07
C LEU A 844 -34.25 20.44 -5.15
N LEU A 845 -34.64 20.87 -6.35
CA LEU A 845 -35.41 22.10 -6.57
C LEU A 845 -36.88 21.94 -6.18
N GLY A 846 -37.43 20.73 -6.35
CA GLY A 846 -38.85 20.43 -6.18
C GLY A 846 -39.74 21.11 -7.22
N ILE A 847 -41.04 20.83 -7.13
CA ILE A 847 -42.07 21.32 -8.07
C ILE A 847 -42.08 22.86 -8.20
N ASN A 848 -41.72 23.59 -7.13
CA ASN A 848 -41.85 25.04 -7.06
C ASN A 848 -40.71 25.80 -7.77
N GLN A 849 -39.58 25.15 -8.08
CA GLN A 849 -38.40 25.82 -8.63
C GLN A 849 -37.80 25.09 -9.85
N ALA A 850 -38.35 23.94 -10.23
CA ALA A 850 -37.89 23.16 -11.37
C ALA A 850 -38.02 23.89 -12.73
N ASP A 851 -38.90 24.88 -12.84
CA ASP A 851 -39.09 25.72 -14.04
C ASP A 851 -37.79 26.38 -14.50
N VAL A 852 -36.87 26.68 -13.58
CA VAL A 852 -35.56 27.28 -13.89
C VAL A 852 -34.72 26.37 -14.80
N LEU A 853 -34.98 25.06 -14.81
CA LEU A 853 -34.31 24.08 -15.66
C LEU A 853 -34.92 23.98 -17.07
N GLU A 854 -36.10 24.55 -17.32
CA GLU A 854 -36.82 24.40 -18.58
C GLU A 854 -35.96 24.72 -19.82
N PRO A 855 -35.22 25.86 -19.89
CA PRO A 855 -34.40 26.17 -21.06
C PRO A 855 -33.32 25.12 -21.31
N MET A 856 -32.76 24.56 -20.24
CA MET A 856 -31.74 23.50 -20.32
C MET A 856 -32.36 22.18 -20.79
N ILE A 857 -33.52 21.82 -20.25
CA ILE A 857 -34.26 20.60 -20.61
C ILE A 857 -34.69 20.66 -22.09
N GLN A 858 -35.29 21.76 -22.53
CA GLN A 858 -35.71 21.93 -23.92
C GLN A 858 -34.53 21.81 -24.90
N GLN A 859 -33.35 22.30 -24.51
CA GLN A 859 -32.15 22.15 -25.33
C GLN A 859 -31.67 20.70 -25.40
N LEU A 860 -31.53 20.03 -24.25
CA LEU A 860 -30.99 18.67 -24.17
C LEU A 860 -31.94 17.62 -24.75
N VAL A 861 -33.25 17.82 -24.62
CA VAL A 861 -34.24 16.89 -25.18
C VAL A 861 -34.24 16.90 -26.72
N ASN A 862 -33.78 18.01 -27.32
CA ASN A 862 -33.61 18.22 -28.75
C ASN A 862 -32.15 18.08 -29.21
N ASP A 863 -31.28 17.47 -28.41
CA ASP A 863 -29.86 17.28 -28.75
C ASP A 863 -29.67 16.46 -30.04
N LYS A 864 -28.53 16.67 -30.71
CA LYS A 864 -28.14 15.89 -31.88
C LYS A 864 -27.73 14.46 -31.51
N ASP A 865 -27.17 14.28 -30.31
CA ASP A 865 -26.81 12.98 -29.78
C ASP A 865 -28.06 12.31 -29.19
N SER A 866 -28.51 11.23 -29.82
CA SER A 866 -29.73 10.54 -29.39
C SER A 866 -29.65 10.06 -27.94
N LEU A 867 -28.47 9.70 -27.44
CA LEU A 867 -28.31 9.21 -26.07
C LEU A 867 -28.52 10.32 -25.03
N VAL A 868 -28.12 11.57 -25.31
CA VAL A 868 -28.48 12.73 -24.48
C VAL A 868 -30.00 12.82 -24.35
N CYS A 869 -30.73 12.81 -25.47
CA CYS A 869 -32.19 12.88 -25.46
C CYS A 869 -32.82 11.74 -24.64
N GLN A 870 -32.29 10.53 -24.78
CA GLN A 870 -32.78 9.36 -24.04
C GLN A 870 -32.59 9.55 -22.53
N ILE A 871 -31.39 9.95 -22.10
CA ILE A 871 -31.10 10.19 -20.68
C ILE A 871 -32.01 11.28 -20.11
N VAL A 872 -32.25 12.38 -20.83
CA VAL A 872 -33.17 13.44 -20.37
C VAL A 872 -34.56 12.85 -20.10
N VAL A 873 -35.15 12.15 -21.07
CA VAL A 873 -36.50 11.58 -20.92
C VAL A 873 -36.56 10.59 -19.76
N GLU A 874 -35.52 9.78 -19.57
CA GLU A 874 -35.44 8.86 -18.43
C GLU A 874 -35.36 9.58 -17.07
N GLN A 875 -34.57 10.64 -16.96
CA GLN A 875 -34.43 11.41 -15.72
C GLN A 875 -35.75 12.12 -15.37
N LEU A 876 -36.39 12.77 -16.34
CA LEU A 876 -37.68 13.43 -16.14
C LEU A 876 -38.77 12.44 -15.72
N ALA A 877 -38.81 11.25 -16.35
CA ALA A 877 -39.81 10.24 -16.01
C ALA A 877 -39.65 9.69 -14.59
N GLY A 878 -38.41 9.51 -14.12
CA GLY A 878 -38.15 9.10 -12.73
C GLY A 878 -38.64 10.12 -11.70
N GLU A 879 -38.49 11.41 -12.00
CA GLU A 879 -38.87 12.53 -11.14
C GLU A 879 -40.27 13.09 -11.45
N SER A 880 -41.14 12.32 -12.13
CA SER A 880 -42.47 12.80 -12.57
C SER A 880 -43.36 13.36 -11.44
N ALA A 881 -43.18 12.92 -10.20
CA ALA A 881 -43.91 13.44 -9.04
C ALA A 881 -43.52 14.89 -8.67
N SER A 882 -42.30 15.31 -9.03
CA SER A 882 -41.72 16.63 -8.77
C SER A 882 -41.62 17.49 -10.04
N LEU A 883 -42.29 17.10 -11.13
CA LEU A 883 -42.33 17.89 -12.36
C LEU A 883 -43.46 18.93 -12.36
N PRO A 884 -43.18 20.18 -12.79
CA PRO A 884 -44.18 21.15 -13.21
C PRO A 884 -44.98 20.67 -14.42
N ASP A 885 -46.22 21.15 -14.57
CA ASP A 885 -47.16 20.70 -15.60
C ASP A 885 -46.64 20.93 -17.03
N ASP A 886 -45.92 22.03 -17.29
CA ASP A 886 -45.36 22.33 -18.61
C ASP A 886 -44.24 21.35 -19.00
N LEU A 887 -43.38 20.98 -18.05
CA LEU A 887 -42.34 19.99 -18.25
C LEU A 887 -42.91 18.57 -18.37
N GLU A 888 -43.99 18.27 -17.64
CA GLU A 888 -44.73 17.03 -17.81
C GLU A 888 -45.29 16.92 -19.24
N ALA A 889 -45.96 17.96 -19.75
CA ALA A 889 -46.49 17.97 -21.11
C ALA A 889 -45.39 17.77 -22.17
N LEU A 890 -44.22 18.39 -21.97
CA LEU A 890 -43.05 18.18 -22.82
C LEU A 890 -42.59 16.72 -22.78
N LEU A 891 -42.47 16.12 -21.60
CA LEU A 891 -42.09 14.72 -21.41
C LEU A 891 -43.05 13.75 -22.11
N LEU A 892 -44.36 13.95 -21.94
CA LEU A 892 -45.40 13.11 -22.55
C LEU A 892 -45.28 13.08 -24.07
N SER A 893 -45.12 14.26 -24.70
CA SER A 893 -44.90 14.38 -26.14
C SER A 893 -43.69 13.58 -26.63
N HIS A 894 -42.61 13.56 -25.84
CA HIS A 894 -41.38 12.83 -26.16
C HIS A 894 -41.54 11.32 -26.01
N ILE A 895 -42.21 10.85 -24.95
CA ILE A 895 -42.54 9.44 -24.76
C ILE A 895 -43.41 8.92 -25.90
N GLU A 896 -44.43 9.67 -26.32
CA GLU A 896 -45.29 9.28 -27.45
C GLU A 896 -44.52 9.17 -28.77
N ARG A 897 -43.57 10.09 -29.02
CA ARG A 897 -42.70 10.03 -30.19
C ARG A 897 -41.79 8.81 -30.16
N LEU A 898 -41.23 8.47 -29.00
CA LEU A 898 -40.42 7.26 -28.81
C LEU A 898 -41.25 5.98 -29.00
N ALA A 899 -42.48 5.95 -28.50
CA ALA A 899 -43.39 4.82 -28.64
C ALA A 899 -43.80 4.55 -30.10
N LYS A 900 -43.83 5.58 -30.94
CA LYS A 900 -44.12 5.48 -32.38
C LYS A 900 -42.86 5.27 -33.23
N ALA A 901 -41.68 5.20 -32.62
CA ALA A 901 -40.42 5.11 -33.36
C ALA A 901 -40.23 3.75 -34.06
N ARG A 902 -39.62 3.79 -35.25
CA ARG A 902 -39.32 2.57 -36.03
C ARG A 902 -38.38 1.61 -35.29
N PRO A 903 -37.27 2.06 -34.66
CA PRO A 903 -36.40 1.17 -33.89
C PRO A 903 -37.12 0.69 -32.63
N TRP A 904 -37.20 -0.63 -32.44
CA TRP A 904 -37.87 -1.21 -31.28
C TRP A 904 -37.21 -0.82 -29.95
N ARG A 905 -35.89 -0.56 -29.94
CA ARG A 905 -35.18 -0.06 -28.74
C ARG A 905 -35.69 1.29 -28.26
N SER A 906 -36.07 2.17 -29.18
CA SER A 906 -36.70 3.46 -28.84
C SER A 906 -38.09 3.26 -28.24
N ARG A 907 -38.86 2.28 -28.73
CA ARG A 907 -40.15 1.91 -28.14
C ARG A 907 -40.00 1.25 -26.78
N LEU A 908 -39.01 0.38 -26.60
CA LEU A 908 -38.68 -0.19 -25.29
C LEU A 908 -38.29 0.91 -24.30
N LEU A 909 -37.47 1.87 -24.70
CA LEU A 909 -37.14 3.01 -23.87
C LEU A 909 -38.39 3.81 -23.46
N ALA A 910 -39.34 4.05 -24.38
CA ALA A 910 -40.59 4.72 -24.03
C ALA A 910 -41.31 3.98 -22.88
N ILE A 911 -41.32 2.65 -22.93
CA ILE A 911 -41.90 1.79 -21.91
C ILE A 911 -41.11 1.80 -20.60
N GLU A 912 -39.78 1.78 -20.65
CA GLU A 912 -38.92 1.89 -19.47
C GLU A 912 -39.08 3.26 -18.78
N CYS A 913 -39.29 4.33 -19.53
CA CYS A 913 -39.66 5.64 -18.98
C CYS A 913 -41.02 5.59 -18.27
N ILE A 914 -42.04 4.97 -18.89
CA ILE A 914 -43.35 4.83 -18.24
C ILE A 914 -43.26 3.94 -16.98
N GLN A 915 -42.41 2.91 -16.99
CA GLN A 915 -42.15 2.09 -15.81
C GLN A 915 -41.55 2.91 -14.65
N LYS A 916 -40.71 3.93 -14.95
CA LYS A 916 -40.12 4.83 -13.95
C LYS A 916 -41.10 5.89 -13.43
N TRP A 917 -42.30 6.02 -14.01
CA TRP A 917 -43.29 7.00 -13.61
C TRP A 917 -43.69 6.84 -12.14
N SER A 918 -43.57 7.94 -11.39
CA SER A 918 -43.71 8.00 -9.94
C SER A 918 -44.96 8.78 -9.48
N ARG A 919 -45.59 9.58 -10.35
CA ARG A 919 -46.79 10.36 -10.01
C ARG A 919 -48.03 9.46 -9.93
N ALA A 920 -48.81 9.59 -8.85
CA ALA A 920 -49.99 8.77 -8.54
C ALA A 920 -51.23 9.00 -9.44
N ALA A 921 -51.15 9.93 -10.41
CA ALA A 921 -52.16 10.10 -11.44
C ALA A 921 -51.47 9.89 -12.80
N VAL A 922 -51.56 8.67 -13.33
CA VAL A 922 -50.92 8.32 -14.60
C VAL A 922 -51.69 8.98 -15.76
N PRO A 923 -51.04 9.77 -16.62
CA PRO A 923 -51.70 10.38 -17.76
C PRO A 923 -52.34 9.34 -18.69
N PRO A 924 -53.58 9.56 -19.18
CA PRO A 924 -54.28 8.60 -20.03
C PRO A 924 -53.50 8.21 -21.30
N SER A 925 -52.71 9.11 -21.86
CA SER A 925 -51.85 8.84 -23.02
C SER A 925 -50.78 7.79 -22.74
N LEU A 926 -50.19 7.79 -21.54
CA LEU A 926 -49.21 6.77 -21.12
C LEU A 926 -49.88 5.42 -20.93
N VAL A 927 -51.06 5.39 -20.32
CA VAL A 927 -51.87 4.16 -20.16
C VAL A 927 -52.16 3.53 -21.53
N VAL A 928 -52.68 4.33 -22.47
CA VAL A 928 -52.96 3.87 -23.84
C VAL A 928 -51.68 3.37 -24.52
N THR A 929 -50.56 4.07 -24.32
CA THR A 929 -49.26 3.69 -24.88
C THR A 929 -48.80 2.32 -24.37
N VAL A 930 -48.77 2.12 -23.05
CA VAL A 930 -48.35 0.84 -22.44
C VAL A 930 -49.27 -0.29 -22.91
N LEU A 931 -50.58 -0.10 -22.86
CA LEU A 931 -51.56 -1.11 -23.28
C LEU A 931 -51.40 -1.47 -24.76
N THR A 932 -51.14 -0.49 -25.62
CA THR A 932 -50.89 -0.75 -27.06
C THR A 932 -49.60 -1.53 -27.28
N MET A 933 -48.54 -1.21 -26.54
CA MET A 933 -47.23 -1.86 -26.66
C MET A 933 -47.22 -3.31 -26.12
N THR A 934 -48.22 -3.72 -25.35
CA THR A 934 -48.44 -5.15 -25.01
C THR A 934 -48.64 -6.03 -26.25
N GLN A 935 -49.03 -5.42 -27.38
CA GLN A 935 -49.23 -6.10 -28.67
C GLN A 935 -48.13 -5.79 -29.68
N ASP A 936 -46.99 -5.22 -29.26
CA ASP A 936 -45.87 -4.92 -30.17
C ASP A 936 -45.36 -6.19 -30.86
N THR A 937 -44.89 -6.05 -32.09
CA THR A 937 -44.25 -7.13 -32.85
C THR A 937 -43.03 -7.76 -32.15
N VAL A 938 -42.32 -7.00 -31.31
CA VAL A 938 -41.09 -7.41 -30.63
C VAL A 938 -41.37 -7.84 -29.20
N CYS A 939 -40.97 -9.06 -28.85
CA CYS A 939 -41.22 -9.65 -27.53
C CYS A 939 -40.68 -8.83 -26.36
N GLN A 940 -39.49 -8.24 -26.49
CA GLN A 940 -38.89 -7.43 -25.41
C GLN A 940 -39.72 -6.19 -25.09
N VAL A 941 -40.31 -5.53 -26.09
CA VAL A 941 -41.20 -4.38 -25.89
C VAL A 941 -42.48 -4.82 -25.16
N ARG A 942 -43.05 -5.96 -25.56
CA ARG A 942 -44.24 -6.54 -24.90
C ARG A 942 -43.99 -6.87 -23.43
N LEU A 943 -42.88 -7.53 -23.12
CA LEU A 943 -42.49 -7.88 -21.75
C LEU A 943 -42.19 -6.64 -20.92
N GLY A 944 -41.45 -5.67 -21.46
CA GLY A 944 -41.25 -4.37 -20.82
C GLY A 944 -42.59 -3.70 -20.47
N SER A 945 -43.59 -3.82 -21.34
CA SER A 945 -44.92 -3.21 -21.12
C SER A 945 -45.66 -3.90 -19.98
N MET A 946 -45.51 -5.22 -19.81
CA MET A 946 -46.03 -5.93 -18.65
C MET A 946 -45.35 -5.44 -17.35
N HIS A 947 -44.03 -5.30 -17.34
CA HIS A 947 -43.31 -4.75 -16.18
C HIS A 947 -43.73 -3.31 -15.85
N ALA A 948 -43.94 -2.47 -16.87
CA ALA A 948 -44.47 -1.13 -16.69
C ALA A 948 -45.88 -1.16 -16.07
N LEU A 949 -46.80 -2.00 -16.57
CA LEU A 949 -48.16 -2.15 -15.98
C LEU A 949 -48.11 -2.59 -14.52
N VAL A 950 -47.27 -3.58 -14.19
CA VAL A 950 -47.08 -4.03 -12.81
C VAL A 950 -46.59 -2.88 -11.94
N ARG A 951 -45.57 -2.14 -12.40
CA ARG A 951 -45.05 -1.02 -11.63
C ARG A 951 -46.08 0.10 -11.44
N LEU A 952 -46.84 0.44 -12.48
CA LEU A 952 -47.93 1.42 -12.37
C LEU A 952 -49.02 0.92 -11.41
N SER A 953 -49.35 -0.38 -11.40
CA SER A 953 -50.31 -0.95 -10.44
C SER A 953 -49.82 -0.85 -8.98
N GLN A 954 -48.52 -0.97 -8.74
CA GLN A 954 -47.94 -0.79 -7.40
C GLN A 954 -48.03 0.66 -6.92
N VAL A 955 -47.88 1.64 -7.82
CA VAL A 955 -47.95 3.07 -7.48
C VAL A 955 -49.39 3.54 -7.28
N ASN A 956 -50.33 3.06 -8.10
CA ASN A 956 -51.73 3.53 -8.12
C ASN A 956 -52.70 2.63 -7.33
N GLY A 957 -52.23 1.48 -6.86
CA GLY A 957 -53.04 0.50 -6.15
C GLY A 957 -53.73 -0.52 -7.07
N THR A 958 -54.24 -1.59 -6.44
CA THR A 958 -54.86 -2.74 -7.13
C THR A 958 -56.16 -2.36 -7.84
N ASP A 959 -56.94 -1.43 -7.29
CA ASP A 959 -58.21 -1.00 -7.86
C ASP A 959 -58.04 -0.34 -9.23
N TRP A 960 -56.98 0.47 -9.37
CA TRP A 960 -56.61 1.08 -10.64
C TRP A 960 -56.29 0.04 -11.72
N PHE A 961 -55.58 -1.03 -11.33
CA PHE A 961 -55.28 -2.11 -12.27
C PHE A 961 -56.53 -2.88 -12.68
N VAL A 962 -57.42 -3.17 -11.73
CA VAL A 962 -58.71 -3.84 -12.02
C VAL A 962 -59.55 -3.02 -12.99
N SER A 963 -59.62 -1.69 -12.83
CA SER A 963 -60.41 -0.84 -13.71
C SER A 963 -59.78 -0.63 -15.10
N THR A 964 -58.46 -0.71 -15.20
CA THR A 964 -57.72 -0.19 -16.37
C THR A 964 -56.92 -1.25 -17.12
N GLY A 965 -56.22 -2.14 -16.40
CA GLY A 965 -55.25 -3.08 -16.97
C GLY A 965 -55.76 -4.52 -17.10
N LEU A 966 -56.65 -4.97 -16.21
CA LEU A 966 -57.05 -6.38 -16.14
C LEU A 966 -57.73 -6.89 -17.41
N ALA A 967 -58.75 -6.19 -17.92
CA ALA A 967 -59.47 -6.61 -19.11
C ALA A 967 -58.59 -6.67 -20.37
N PRO A 968 -57.74 -5.65 -20.66
CA PRO A 968 -56.75 -5.75 -21.74
C PRO A 968 -55.80 -6.95 -21.62
N VAL A 969 -55.25 -7.21 -20.42
CA VAL A 969 -54.32 -8.34 -20.19
C VAL A 969 -55.02 -9.68 -20.41
N LEU A 970 -56.25 -9.85 -19.89
CA LEU A 970 -57.05 -11.05 -20.14
C LEU A 970 -57.42 -11.21 -21.62
N GLY A 971 -57.69 -10.11 -22.31
CA GLY A 971 -57.96 -10.11 -23.75
C GLY A 971 -56.81 -10.67 -24.59
N LEU A 972 -55.56 -10.58 -24.13
CA LEU A 972 -54.40 -11.18 -24.81
C LEU A 972 -54.47 -12.70 -24.87
N LEU A 973 -55.16 -13.35 -23.92
CA LEU A 973 -55.35 -14.81 -23.90
C LEU A 973 -56.23 -15.31 -25.05
N ASP A 974 -57.00 -14.43 -25.68
CA ASP A 974 -57.86 -14.75 -26.83
C ASP A 974 -57.22 -14.40 -28.18
N GLN A 975 -55.97 -13.92 -28.18
CA GLN A 975 -55.26 -13.47 -29.38
C GLN A 975 -54.34 -14.56 -29.96
N SER A 976 -53.46 -14.17 -30.88
CA SER A 976 -52.44 -15.05 -31.45
C SER A 976 -51.50 -15.63 -30.38
N PHE A 977 -50.89 -16.77 -30.68
CA PHE A 977 -49.97 -17.50 -29.80
C PHE A 977 -48.97 -16.63 -29.04
N GLN A 978 -48.31 -15.68 -29.72
CA GLN A 978 -47.29 -14.82 -29.10
C GLN A 978 -47.88 -13.84 -28.08
N LEU A 979 -49.11 -13.37 -28.32
CA LEU A 979 -49.83 -12.48 -27.42
C LEU A 979 -50.42 -13.26 -26.24
N GLN A 980 -50.87 -14.50 -26.45
CA GLN A 980 -51.29 -15.40 -25.37
C GLN A 980 -50.15 -15.62 -24.37
N LEU A 981 -48.94 -15.91 -24.85
CA LEU A 981 -47.75 -16.03 -23.99
C LEU A 981 -47.43 -14.73 -23.24
N THR A 982 -47.64 -13.58 -23.88
CA THR A 982 -47.44 -12.26 -23.25
C THR A 982 -48.47 -12.04 -22.12
N GLY A 983 -49.74 -12.36 -22.38
CA GLY A 983 -50.81 -12.28 -21.37
C GLY A 983 -50.54 -13.20 -20.18
N LEU A 984 -50.12 -14.45 -20.42
CA LEU A 984 -49.75 -15.38 -19.36
C LEU A 984 -48.56 -14.88 -18.53
N GLU A 985 -47.50 -14.36 -19.15
CA GLU A 985 -46.39 -13.77 -18.40
C GLU A 985 -46.83 -12.52 -17.61
N GLY A 986 -47.70 -11.68 -18.16
CA GLY A 986 -48.29 -10.56 -17.45
C GLY A 986 -49.05 -10.99 -16.20
N LEU A 987 -49.92 -11.98 -16.32
CA LEU A 987 -50.69 -12.54 -15.20
C LEU A 987 -49.78 -13.13 -14.12
N ARG A 988 -48.70 -13.81 -14.53
CA ARG A 988 -47.67 -14.31 -13.61
C ARG A 988 -47.03 -13.15 -12.82
N LEU A 989 -46.52 -12.13 -13.51
CA LEU A 989 -45.85 -10.99 -12.87
C LEU A 989 -46.79 -10.23 -11.91
N LEU A 990 -48.08 -10.12 -12.26
CA LEU A 990 -49.09 -9.49 -11.42
C LEU A 990 -49.44 -10.33 -10.19
N ALA A 991 -49.49 -11.66 -10.33
CA ALA A 991 -49.68 -12.59 -9.21
C ALA A 991 -48.49 -12.54 -8.25
N ASP A 992 -47.26 -12.60 -8.77
CA ASP A 992 -46.02 -12.50 -7.98
C ASP A 992 -45.94 -11.17 -7.21
N ALA A 993 -46.45 -10.08 -7.80
CA ALA A 993 -46.50 -8.76 -7.18
C ALA A 993 -47.68 -8.53 -6.23
N ASN A 994 -48.56 -9.53 -6.03
CA ASN A 994 -49.80 -9.43 -5.26
C ASN A 994 -50.69 -8.24 -5.69
N ALA A 995 -50.72 -7.94 -6.99
CA ALA A 995 -51.36 -6.74 -7.55
C ALA A 995 -52.87 -6.91 -7.86
N MET A 996 -53.49 -8.02 -7.42
CA MET A 996 -54.87 -8.36 -7.73
C MET A 996 -55.66 -8.69 -6.45
N PRO A 997 -56.87 -8.14 -6.25
CA PRO A 997 -57.73 -8.55 -5.14
C PRO A 997 -58.28 -9.97 -5.36
N ARG A 998 -58.64 -10.65 -4.27
CA ARG A 998 -59.10 -12.06 -4.28
C ARG A 998 -60.23 -12.34 -5.27
N ALA A 999 -61.22 -11.45 -5.37
CA ALA A 999 -62.37 -11.64 -6.25
C ALA A 999 -61.99 -11.69 -7.75
N GLN A 1000 -60.97 -10.92 -8.15
CA GLN A 1000 -60.46 -10.93 -9.53
C GLN A 1000 -59.50 -12.09 -9.77
N LEU A 1001 -58.83 -12.58 -8.72
CA LEU A 1001 -57.98 -13.77 -8.79
C LEU A 1001 -58.79 -15.00 -9.22
N ASP A 1002 -60.02 -15.17 -8.72
CA ASP A 1002 -60.91 -16.27 -9.12
C ASP A 1002 -61.22 -16.26 -10.62
N LEU A 1003 -61.46 -15.07 -11.19
CA LEU A 1003 -61.68 -14.89 -12.63
C LEU A 1003 -60.41 -15.24 -13.43
N VAL A 1004 -59.24 -14.83 -12.95
CA VAL A 1004 -57.96 -15.16 -13.58
C VAL A 1004 -57.72 -16.67 -13.56
N VAL A 1005 -57.99 -17.33 -12.43
CA VAL A 1005 -57.88 -18.79 -12.30
C VAL A 1005 -58.78 -19.50 -13.30
N ASP A 1006 -60.02 -19.07 -13.50
CA ASP A 1006 -60.91 -19.66 -14.51
C ASP A 1006 -60.32 -19.57 -15.92
N ARG A 1007 -59.77 -18.40 -16.29
CA ARG A 1007 -59.13 -18.19 -17.59
C ARG A 1007 -57.85 -19.02 -17.74
N LEU A 1008 -57.07 -19.17 -16.69
CA LEU A 1008 -55.87 -20.00 -16.66
C LEU A 1008 -56.22 -21.49 -16.79
N VAL A 1009 -57.26 -21.98 -16.13
CA VAL A 1009 -57.72 -23.38 -16.28
C VAL A 1009 -58.19 -23.64 -17.71
N VAL A 1010 -58.92 -22.71 -18.34
CA VAL A 1010 -59.27 -22.82 -19.77
C VAL A 1010 -58.01 -22.90 -20.64
N ALA A 1011 -57.02 -22.02 -20.41
CA ALA A 1011 -55.76 -22.04 -21.16
C ALA A 1011 -54.96 -23.33 -20.94
N ALA A 1012 -54.94 -23.85 -19.70
CA ALA A 1012 -54.26 -25.08 -19.30
C ALA A 1012 -54.90 -26.33 -19.91
N THR A 1013 -56.23 -26.38 -20.02
CA THR A 1013 -56.97 -27.61 -20.36
C THR A 1013 -57.48 -27.65 -21.80
N GLN A 1014 -57.74 -26.50 -22.42
CA GLN A 1014 -58.40 -26.42 -23.74
C GLN A 1014 -57.49 -25.90 -24.86
N SER A 1015 -56.30 -25.37 -24.54
CA SER A 1015 -55.39 -24.85 -25.57
C SER A 1015 -54.78 -25.97 -26.41
N LYS A 1016 -54.82 -25.81 -27.73
CA LYS A 1016 -54.16 -26.73 -28.68
C LYS A 1016 -52.63 -26.66 -28.62
N THR A 1017 -52.07 -25.61 -28.01
CA THR A 1017 -50.63 -25.36 -27.99
C THR A 1017 -50.01 -25.75 -26.65
N THR A 1018 -49.10 -26.71 -26.66
CA THR A 1018 -48.41 -27.22 -25.46
C THR A 1018 -47.79 -26.12 -24.61
N ASN A 1019 -47.06 -25.18 -25.22
CA ASN A 1019 -46.41 -24.08 -24.49
C ASN A 1019 -47.40 -23.19 -23.71
N ILE A 1020 -48.61 -23.01 -24.22
CA ILE A 1020 -49.66 -22.26 -23.52
C ILE A 1020 -50.17 -23.08 -22.33
N ARG A 1021 -50.42 -24.37 -22.53
CA ARG A 1021 -50.86 -25.27 -21.46
C ARG A 1021 -49.85 -25.33 -20.32
N ALA A 1022 -48.58 -25.60 -20.64
CA ALA A 1022 -47.48 -25.62 -19.67
C ALA A 1022 -47.37 -24.29 -18.92
N LYS A 1023 -47.31 -23.16 -19.63
CA LYS A 1023 -47.18 -21.85 -18.98
C LYS A 1023 -48.36 -21.53 -18.06
N ALA A 1024 -49.60 -21.84 -18.47
CA ALA A 1024 -50.78 -21.64 -17.65
C ALA A 1024 -50.76 -22.52 -16.38
N LEU A 1025 -50.36 -23.78 -16.49
CA LEU A 1025 -50.19 -24.67 -15.33
C LEU A 1025 -49.11 -24.18 -14.37
N THR A 1026 -47.98 -23.69 -14.88
CA THR A 1026 -46.92 -23.10 -14.04
C THR A 1026 -47.48 -21.98 -13.15
N ILE A 1027 -48.34 -21.12 -13.70
CA ILE A 1027 -48.95 -20.02 -12.96
C ILE A 1027 -49.99 -20.56 -11.97
N LEU A 1028 -50.83 -21.50 -12.37
CA LEU A 1028 -51.80 -22.14 -11.46
C LEU A 1028 -51.13 -22.80 -10.26
N VAL A 1029 -49.99 -23.46 -10.46
CA VAL A 1029 -49.17 -24.03 -9.38
C VAL A 1029 -48.71 -22.94 -8.42
N ALA A 1030 -48.14 -21.85 -8.94
CA ALA A 1030 -47.69 -20.73 -8.12
C ALA A 1030 -48.84 -20.10 -7.32
N VAL A 1031 -50.02 -19.93 -7.93
CA VAL A 1031 -51.22 -19.38 -7.26
C VAL A 1031 -51.78 -20.35 -6.22
N ALA A 1032 -51.72 -21.66 -6.46
CA ALA A 1032 -52.15 -22.67 -5.49
C ALA A 1032 -51.23 -22.71 -4.25
N GLU A 1033 -49.94 -22.35 -4.40
CA GLU A 1033 -48.98 -22.28 -3.30
C GLU A 1033 -49.17 -21.04 -2.40
N THR A 1034 -49.87 -19.99 -2.85
CA THR A 1034 -49.99 -18.70 -2.11
C THR A 1034 -51.23 -18.60 -1.20
N ASP A 1035 -52.10 -19.62 -1.15
CA ASP A 1035 -53.31 -19.71 -0.31
C ASP A 1035 -54.29 -18.52 -0.48
N GLN A 1036 -54.20 -17.80 -1.61
CA GLN A 1036 -55.01 -16.60 -1.89
C GLN A 1036 -56.37 -16.91 -2.52
N VAL A 1037 -56.52 -18.09 -3.11
CA VAL A 1037 -57.75 -18.60 -3.73
C VAL A 1037 -58.43 -19.54 -2.73
N GLU A 1038 -59.74 -19.41 -2.56
CA GLU A 1038 -60.48 -20.25 -1.62
C GLU A 1038 -60.43 -21.74 -2.01
N LYS A 1039 -60.30 -22.62 -1.01
CA LYS A 1039 -60.30 -24.08 -1.23
C LYS A 1039 -61.54 -24.56 -2.00
N ALA A 1040 -62.70 -23.95 -1.77
CA ALA A 1040 -63.94 -24.26 -2.48
C ALA A 1040 -63.85 -24.04 -4.01
N LYS A 1041 -63.08 -23.03 -4.45
CA LYS A 1041 -62.85 -22.76 -5.88
C LYS A 1041 -62.02 -23.86 -6.52
N TRP A 1042 -60.96 -24.30 -5.84
CA TRP A 1042 -60.13 -25.41 -6.31
C TRP A 1042 -60.89 -26.73 -6.35
N GLU A 1043 -61.78 -26.99 -5.38
CA GLU A 1043 -62.67 -28.17 -5.40
C GLU A 1043 -63.63 -28.15 -6.58
N LEU A 1044 -64.15 -26.98 -6.96
CA LEU A 1044 -65.02 -26.82 -8.13
C LEU A 1044 -64.27 -27.10 -9.46
N LEU A 1045 -63.01 -26.71 -9.56
CA LEU A 1045 -62.19 -26.84 -10.77
C LEU A 1045 -61.49 -28.20 -10.91
N ARG A 1046 -61.36 -28.95 -9.81
CA ARG A 1046 -60.67 -30.24 -9.76
C ARG A 1046 -61.15 -31.25 -10.82
N PRO A 1047 -62.47 -31.47 -11.05
CA PRO A 1047 -62.93 -32.44 -12.05
C PRO A 1047 -62.41 -32.12 -13.47
N THR A 1048 -62.38 -30.84 -13.84
CA THR A 1048 -61.88 -30.37 -15.14
C THR A 1048 -60.38 -30.62 -15.29
N LEU A 1049 -59.61 -30.42 -14.20
CA LEU A 1049 -58.17 -30.69 -14.17
C LEU A 1049 -57.87 -32.20 -14.19
N ASP A 1050 -58.66 -33.04 -13.51
CA ASP A 1050 -58.49 -34.50 -13.56
C ASP A 1050 -58.83 -35.03 -14.98
N GLU A 1051 -59.93 -34.56 -15.60
CA GLU A 1051 -60.32 -34.97 -16.96
C GLU A 1051 -59.27 -34.58 -18.02
N SER A 1052 -58.67 -33.39 -17.90
CA SER A 1052 -57.65 -32.99 -18.87
C SER A 1052 -56.32 -33.70 -18.67
N PHE A 1053 -55.99 -34.09 -17.43
CA PHE A 1053 -54.77 -34.86 -17.13
C PHE A 1053 -54.80 -36.25 -17.79
N GLU A 1054 -55.96 -36.92 -17.80
CA GLU A 1054 -56.13 -38.22 -18.47
C GLU A 1054 -55.96 -38.15 -20.00
N ARG A 1055 -56.12 -36.96 -20.58
CA ARG A 1055 -56.03 -36.72 -22.04
C ARG A 1055 -54.72 -36.09 -22.48
N GLU A 1056 -53.83 -35.74 -21.56
CA GLU A 1056 -52.57 -35.06 -21.89
C GLU A 1056 -51.51 -36.07 -22.33
N GLU A 1057 -50.87 -35.78 -23.45
CA GLU A 1057 -49.81 -36.63 -24.03
C GLU A 1057 -48.42 -36.05 -23.79
N ASP A 1058 -48.32 -34.75 -23.48
CA ASP A 1058 -47.04 -34.08 -23.24
C ASP A 1058 -46.56 -34.29 -21.80
N MET A 1059 -45.36 -34.87 -21.66
CA MET A 1059 -44.77 -35.22 -20.36
C MET A 1059 -44.47 -34.00 -19.47
N GLU A 1060 -44.12 -32.84 -20.04
CA GLU A 1060 -43.84 -31.63 -19.27
C GLU A 1060 -45.14 -31.06 -18.69
N VAL A 1061 -46.19 -30.99 -19.52
CA VAL A 1061 -47.52 -30.53 -19.11
C VAL A 1061 -48.10 -31.47 -18.04
N MET A 1062 -48.01 -32.78 -18.24
CA MET A 1062 -48.44 -33.77 -17.25
C MET A 1062 -47.73 -33.59 -15.90
N GLY A 1063 -46.40 -33.42 -15.89
CA GLY A 1063 -45.66 -33.24 -14.64
C GLY A 1063 -46.09 -31.99 -13.85
N GLN A 1064 -46.35 -30.87 -14.54
CA GLN A 1064 -46.84 -29.65 -13.89
C GLN A 1064 -48.29 -29.79 -13.41
N GLN A 1065 -49.12 -30.48 -14.17
CA GLN A 1065 -50.51 -30.72 -13.83
C GLN A 1065 -50.66 -31.68 -12.63
N GLU A 1066 -49.83 -32.71 -12.55
CA GLU A 1066 -49.75 -33.59 -11.40
C GLU A 1066 -49.38 -32.80 -10.13
N LYS A 1067 -48.37 -31.91 -10.22
CA LYS A 1067 -47.99 -31.03 -9.11
C LYS A 1067 -49.16 -30.16 -8.65
N LEU A 1068 -49.90 -29.55 -9.59
CA LEU A 1068 -51.08 -28.75 -9.26
C LEU A 1068 -52.16 -29.58 -8.56
N LEU A 1069 -52.48 -30.77 -9.08
CA LEU A 1069 -53.47 -31.67 -8.49
C LEU A 1069 -53.08 -32.12 -7.08
N GLN A 1070 -51.79 -32.38 -6.83
CA GLN A 1070 -51.29 -32.70 -5.49
C GLN A 1070 -51.48 -31.53 -4.51
N LEU A 1071 -51.24 -30.29 -4.94
CA LEU A 1071 -51.47 -29.09 -4.12
C LEU A 1071 -52.95 -28.89 -3.83
N VAL A 1072 -53.80 -28.97 -4.86
CA VAL A 1072 -55.26 -28.81 -4.76
C VAL A 1072 -55.93 -29.89 -3.91
N ARG A 1073 -55.31 -31.07 -3.77
CA ARG A 1073 -55.82 -32.18 -2.93
C ARG A 1073 -55.39 -32.06 -1.46
N ARG A 1074 -54.32 -31.32 -1.16
CA ARG A 1074 -53.93 -30.97 0.21
C ARG A 1074 -54.88 -29.90 0.76
#